data_AF-A0A954KQ68-F1
#
_entry.id   AF-A0A954KQ68-F1
#
_cell.length_a   1.000
_cell.length_b   1.000
_cell.length_c   1.000
_cell.angle_alpha   90.00
_cell.angle_beta   90.00
_cell.angle_gamma   90.00
#
_symmetry.space_group_name_H-M   'P 1'
#
loop_
_entity.id
_entity.type
_entity.pdbx_description
1 polymer ?
#
loop_
_entity_poly.entity_id
_entity_poly.type
_entity_poly.pdbx_seq_one_letter_code
_entity_poly.pdbx_strand_id
1 'polypeptide(L)'
;IIAVFVVFLTAASCLQAKLYAQQKGESSKQSPANSVSDIIDWDRVYEEALESNADIRRKVEQGKATKAEVIEWLKLVGKGAEKRGRDDSGHNFPATAYEYAKLIEPQLGVPPRVDLNKAVEIPLFVNGKRAYGNLGTACDNRTYLGKATVSGSTLQRHVGRTAEGKSMPDVIWISFGRNSTVDFEKIDGSVQMIGYNKKTGATAFFESNGSNLRPWISLDEKTWRMRGVMPWIDDPDEFNRAFVTPGRVQCVECHQADPFITNDFINAAKIPGTDESVVPALDKDSPYYVIGGENWDMRTIHIEGNACFDCHRVGMTTMSLFMRNDWDPNQHMPPHNPGSLKDDFEELLAAWKNGPENTPGCEWIIPPAGSAPGRIVGGDYPHKAAFNEPDLKALGRGNQKPRMIAEPEWTQSYKAGYVDARGHYAGGSEILHLEGHKGKLYAANSYWMDPSNIWYGGKDPKTPWSQILRLDGPNGKWEVDLELGPNNLRAENLKSVTFGTDGAGNSLERPVTLLIATAYSPNATGADINVFVRDDAAGTWEKTVLIRGTGEGGENNSTRCMTVYRDRVTGVDRLFLPVGLLGIFTGVYDADVPGKIRWDENPETGRLEKRSLAIVEANDSLVYSSGTKIYRRNDGPSPTHSMIFDASQLSKGPESKGNVASPVGGVRGLSVIPNPEGQSESLLFVWAPDSKSRSCVVRLDQDETGKYLHTKEECVADLMSEYLSGNPVYYALAGYNQILPVLHPTTKEPAYLMGFECWVGGRQFSCWQGNDRGGFYAGAMYAIRDKNAQYWLNEVNGPTTVEKNPLQSVRTYEVSPFESEKGKVIYFGGFVADHGPSHNTAWVYKTSVEHALRKDAPRPVRLTPEQSKAQLAALRQPYLFEYRGKPAFTIQIPGEFARGNASGGNVFHAKKAFNTLSISVSQSEDPERAARSYVEVLKQAGNGTAELVNKSETKLPDGTPAVEFVATWVTKQNAKQTTQALTACKDGHAVTVATHTWEVAPPDTRFFFTLKFRAQQSPFVEGR
;
A
#
# COMPACT_ATOMS: atom_id res chain seq x y z
N ILE A 1 -24.82 56.11 31.91
CA ILE A 1 -25.26 54.99 32.76
C ILE A 1 -24.68 53.65 32.29
N ILE A 2 -24.60 53.36 30.97
CA ILE A 2 -23.93 52.14 30.46
C ILE A 2 -22.38 52.26 30.41
N ALA A 3 -21.81 53.46 30.40
CA ALA A 3 -20.34 53.68 30.38
C ALA A 3 -19.63 53.56 31.76
N VAL A 4 -20.36 53.23 32.84
CA VAL A 4 -19.78 53.08 34.20
C VAL A 4 -19.59 51.60 34.59
N PHE A 5 -20.16 50.66 33.82
CA PHE A 5 -20.32 49.25 34.22
C PHE A 5 -19.14 48.31 33.89
N VAL A 6 -18.19 48.69 33.02
CA VAL A 6 -17.18 47.73 32.51
C VAL A 6 -15.90 47.64 33.36
N VAL A 7 -15.60 48.61 34.22
CA VAL A 7 -14.34 48.63 35.01
C VAL A 7 -14.46 47.95 36.39
N PHE A 8 -15.67 47.56 36.81
CA PHE A 8 -15.90 47.06 38.18
C PHE A 8 -15.84 45.54 38.34
N LEU A 9 -15.84 44.76 37.26
CA LEU A 9 -16.07 43.31 37.30
C LEU A 9 -14.90 42.45 37.83
N THR A 10 -13.66 42.94 37.86
CA THR A 10 -12.48 42.11 38.20
C THR A 10 -12.04 42.16 39.68
N ALA A 11 -12.46 43.16 40.47
CA ALA A 11 -12.02 43.28 41.86
C ALA A 11 -13.04 42.71 42.88
N ALA A 12 -14.34 42.69 42.56
CA ALA A 12 -15.40 42.27 43.48
C ALA A 12 -15.43 40.75 43.72
N SER A 13 -15.08 39.95 42.71
CA SER A 13 -15.02 38.49 42.79
C SER A 13 -13.91 37.98 43.73
N CYS A 14 -12.79 38.71 43.82
CA CYS A 14 -11.67 38.36 44.71
C CYS A 14 -11.92 38.70 46.18
N LEU A 15 -12.61 39.81 46.45
CA LEU A 15 -12.92 40.26 47.82
C LEU A 15 -13.97 39.35 48.49
N GLN A 16 -14.98 38.95 47.71
CA GLN A 16 -16.06 38.07 48.18
C GLN A 16 -15.55 36.64 48.46
N ALA A 17 -14.62 36.13 47.65
CA ALA A 17 -13.98 34.82 47.88
C ALA A 17 -13.08 34.80 49.13
N LYS A 18 -12.39 35.91 49.44
CA LYS A 18 -11.57 36.06 50.67
C LYS A 18 -12.43 36.08 51.94
N LEU A 19 -13.56 36.79 51.93
CA LEU A 19 -14.52 36.82 53.04
C LEU A 19 -15.21 35.47 53.24
N TYR A 20 -15.54 34.77 52.14
CA TYR A 20 -16.10 33.41 52.16
C TYR A 20 -15.14 32.38 52.77
N ALA A 21 -13.82 32.58 52.58
CA ALA A 21 -12.79 31.71 53.14
C ALA A 21 -12.53 31.97 54.63
N GLN A 22 -12.67 33.21 55.10
CA GLN A 22 -12.50 33.55 56.53
C GLN A 22 -13.64 33.04 57.41
N GLN A 23 -14.89 32.98 56.93
CA GLN A 23 -16.01 32.47 57.73
C GLN A 23 -16.15 30.93 57.72
N LYS A 24 -15.54 30.23 56.75
CA LYS A 24 -15.54 28.75 56.70
C LYS A 24 -14.59 28.07 57.70
N GLY A 25 -13.81 28.85 58.45
CA GLY A 25 -12.96 28.35 59.53
C GLY A 25 -13.74 27.87 60.77
N GLU A 26 -15.02 28.22 60.89
CA GLU A 26 -15.83 27.86 62.05
C GLU A 26 -17.18 27.23 61.65
N SER A 27 -17.45 26.07 62.24
CA SER A 27 -18.71 25.31 62.25
C SER A 27 -18.97 24.31 61.11
N SER A 28 -18.83 23.04 61.50
CA SER A 28 -19.47 21.88 60.90
C SER A 28 -20.91 21.71 61.40
N LYS A 29 -21.79 21.20 60.51
CA LYS A 29 -23.05 20.42 60.73
C LYS A 29 -24.39 21.11 60.43
N GLN A 30 -25.20 20.34 59.68
CA GLN A 30 -26.67 20.31 59.51
C GLN A 30 -27.37 21.34 58.61
N SER A 31 -28.13 20.82 57.62
CA SER A 31 -29.17 21.49 56.82
C SER A 31 -30.43 21.78 57.66
N PRO A 32 -31.44 22.60 57.25
CA PRO A 32 -31.63 23.25 55.93
C PRO A 32 -32.03 24.75 55.96
N ALA A 33 -32.02 25.36 54.76
CA ALA A 33 -32.82 26.52 54.33
C ALA A 33 -32.73 27.83 55.14
N ASN A 34 -31.73 28.64 54.82
CA ASN A 34 -31.85 30.10 54.66
C ASN A 34 -30.80 30.54 53.62
N SER A 35 -31.14 31.46 52.71
CA SER A 35 -30.19 31.97 51.72
C SER A 35 -29.05 32.71 52.41
N VAL A 36 -27.81 32.41 52.01
CA VAL A 36 -26.56 32.94 52.56
C VAL A 36 -26.46 34.49 52.48
N SER A 37 -27.38 35.16 51.78
CA SER A 37 -27.41 36.62 51.59
C SER A 37 -27.66 37.42 52.87
N ASP A 38 -28.28 36.82 53.88
CA ASP A 38 -28.82 37.56 55.03
C ASP A 38 -27.90 37.54 56.27
N ILE A 39 -26.73 36.89 56.17
CA ILE A 39 -25.73 36.76 57.24
C ILE A 39 -24.49 37.63 56.96
N ILE A 40 -24.44 38.32 55.81
CA ILE A 40 -23.27 39.09 55.37
C ILE A 40 -23.39 40.54 55.83
N ASP A 41 -22.39 41.02 56.58
CA ASP A 41 -22.25 42.44 56.98
C ASP A 41 -21.78 43.28 55.79
N TRP A 42 -22.76 43.75 55.01
CA TRP A 42 -22.53 44.49 53.77
C TRP A 42 -21.89 45.86 53.95
N ASP A 43 -21.98 46.43 55.14
CA ASP A 43 -21.29 47.68 55.44
C ASP A 43 -19.78 47.45 55.54
N ARG A 44 -19.37 46.36 56.19
CA ARG A 44 -17.96 45.98 56.24
C ARG A 44 -17.40 45.60 54.86
N VAL A 45 -18.17 44.87 54.04
CA VAL A 45 -17.76 44.53 52.66
C VAL A 45 -17.59 45.79 51.79
N TYR A 46 -18.43 46.81 52.01
CA TYR A 46 -18.31 48.08 51.33
C TYR A 46 -17.05 48.85 51.74
N GLU A 47 -16.71 48.91 53.04
CA GLU A 47 -15.48 49.58 53.49
C GLU A 47 -14.23 48.87 52.93
N GLU A 48 -14.19 47.53 52.96
CA GLU A 48 -13.09 46.75 52.37
C GLU A 48 -13.00 46.94 50.84
N ALA A 49 -14.13 47.16 50.15
CA ALA A 49 -14.16 47.46 48.72
C ALA A 49 -13.63 48.87 48.41
N LEU A 50 -13.87 49.85 49.27
CA LEU A 50 -13.22 51.16 49.17
C LEU A 50 -11.72 51.05 49.41
N GLU A 51 -11.30 50.24 50.38
CA GLU A 51 -9.89 50.03 50.68
C GLU A 51 -9.13 49.36 49.54
N SER A 52 -9.70 48.30 48.97
CA SER A 52 -9.05 47.43 47.98
C SER A 52 -9.24 47.87 46.53
N ASN A 53 -10.24 48.72 46.23
CA ASN A 53 -10.52 49.17 44.86
C ASN A 53 -10.54 50.69 44.76
N ALA A 54 -9.40 51.23 44.30
CA ALA A 54 -9.20 52.67 44.10
C ALA A 54 -10.22 53.29 43.13
N ASP A 55 -10.83 52.51 42.23
CA ASP A 55 -11.83 52.97 41.29
C ASP A 55 -13.24 53.08 41.90
N ILE A 56 -13.60 52.17 42.82
CA ILE A 56 -14.85 52.28 43.60
C ILE A 56 -14.72 53.49 44.52
N ARG A 57 -13.57 53.62 45.21
CA ARG A 57 -13.28 54.76 46.09
C ARG A 57 -13.37 56.10 45.36
N ARG A 58 -12.69 56.22 44.22
CA ARG A 58 -12.70 57.43 43.39
C ARG A 58 -14.10 57.82 42.90
N LYS A 59 -14.98 56.86 42.55
CA LYS A 59 -16.34 57.17 42.09
C LYS A 59 -17.29 57.53 43.23
N VAL A 60 -17.10 56.97 44.41
CA VAL A 60 -17.82 57.36 45.64
C VAL A 60 -17.38 58.75 46.11
N GLU A 61 -16.08 59.03 46.17
CA GLU A 61 -15.52 60.34 46.57
C GLU A 61 -15.90 61.47 45.60
N GLN A 62 -16.09 61.14 44.31
CA GLN A 62 -16.60 62.08 43.30
C GLN A 62 -18.14 62.21 43.26
N GLY A 63 -18.85 61.57 44.19
CA GLY A 63 -20.31 61.62 44.29
C GLY A 63 -21.05 60.94 43.14
N LYS A 64 -20.37 60.05 42.39
CA LYS A 64 -20.91 59.38 41.19
C LYS A 64 -21.54 58.01 41.49
N ALA A 65 -21.45 57.53 42.72
CA ALA A 65 -22.12 56.33 43.20
C ALA A 65 -22.34 56.43 44.72
N THR A 66 -23.50 56.00 45.21
CA THR A 66 -23.83 55.96 46.64
C THR A 66 -23.48 54.61 47.27
N LYS A 67 -23.29 54.58 48.60
CA LYS A 67 -22.98 53.35 49.35
C LYS A 67 -24.02 52.24 49.10
N ALA A 68 -25.30 52.59 49.03
CA ALA A 68 -26.38 51.64 48.76
C ALA A 68 -26.30 51.04 47.35
N GLU A 69 -25.99 51.85 46.33
CA GLU A 69 -25.85 51.39 44.94
C GLU A 69 -24.63 50.47 44.77
N VAL A 70 -23.54 50.74 45.48
CA VAL A 70 -22.35 49.86 45.47
C VAL A 70 -22.64 48.53 46.16
N ILE A 71 -23.35 48.53 47.29
CA ILE A 71 -23.74 47.29 48.00
C ILE A 71 -24.74 46.47 47.17
N GLU A 72 -25.70 47.10 46.50
CA GLU A 72 -26.66 46.38 45.66
C GLU A 72 -25.98 45.74 44.44
N TRP A 73 -25.04 46.45 43.83
CA TRP A 73 -24.21 45.93 42.75
C TRP A 73 -23.38 44.72 43.21
N LEU A 74 -22.76 44.76 44.40
CA LEU A 74 -22.02 43.62 44.98
C LEU A 74 -22.91 42.39 45.21
N LYS A 75 -24.17 42.59 45.63
CA LYS A 75 -25.16 41.51 45.80
C LYS A 75 -25.55 40.87 44.46
N LEU A 76 -25.68 41.67 43.41
CA LEU A 76 -26.02 41.20 42.06
C LEU A 76 -24.90 40.37 41.43
N VAL A 77 -23.63 40.75 41.65
CA VAL A 77 -22.47 39.98 41.21
C VAL A 77 -22.43 38.61 41.90
N GLY A 78 -22.77 38.54 43.19
CA GLY A 78 -22.85 37.28 43.95
C GLY A 78 -23.91 36.30 43.44
N LYS A 79 -25.10 36.78 43.04
CA LYS A 79 -26.18 35.92 42.48
C LYS A 79 -25.85 35.32 41.11
N GLY A 80 -24.94 35.94 40.34
CA GLY A 80 -24.45 35.39 39.08
C GLY A 80 -23.52 34.18 39.22
N ALA A 81 -22.98 33.93 40.43
CA ALA A 81 -22.12 32.80 40.71
C ALA A 81 -22.89 31.51 41.06
N GLU A 82 -24.09 31.61 41.65
CA GLU A 82 -24.88 30.42 42.07
C GLU A 82 -25.52 29.64 40.91
N LYS A 83 -25.67 30.24 39.72
CA LYS A 83 -26.16 29.54 38.51
C LYS A 83 -25.07 28.81 37.71
N ARG A 84 -23.80 28.84 38.14
CA ARG A 84 -22.71 28.07 37.53
C ARG A 84 -22.46 26.78 38.30
N GLY A 85 -23.43 25.87 38.27
CA GLY A 85 -23.20 24.48 38.62
C GLY A 85 -22.65 23.74 37.41
N ARG A 86 -21.32 23.53 37.39
CA ARG A 86 -20.54 22.66 36.47
C ARG A 86 -20.94 22.69 34.99
N ASP A 87 -20.30 23.58 34.23
CA ASP A 87 -19.93 23.31 32.84
C ASP A 87 -18.57 23.98 32.56
N ASP A 88 -17.56 23.17 32.24
CA ASP A 88 -16.14 23.51 32.19
C ASP A 88 -15.73 24.14 30.83
N SER A 89 -16.41 25.21 30.37
CA SER A 89 -16.08 25.90 29.10
C SER A 89 -15.48 27.29 29.29
N GLY A 90 -14.15 27.36 29.42
CA GLY A 90 -13.39 28.55 29.80
C GLY A 90 -13.08 29.59 28.70
N HIS A 91 -14.03 30.09 27.92
CA HIS A 91 -13.80 31.16 26.92
C HIS A 91 -14.83 32.30 26.96
N ASN A 92 -14.46 33.52 26.52
CA ASN A 92 -15.25 34.75 26.62
C ASN A 92 -15.98 35.15 25.31
N PHE A 93 -16.14 34.23 24.35
CA PHE A 93 -16.82 34.55 23.10
C PHE A 93 -18.33 34.74 23.29
N PRO A 94 -18.95 35.71 22.61
CA PRO A 94 -20.41 35.80 22.53
C PRO A 94 -21.03 34.55 21.88
N ALA A 95 -22.32 34.35 22.13
CA ALA A 95 -23.05 33.19 21.63
C ALA A 95 -23.25 33.24 20.10
N THR A 96 -23.34 34.45 19.53
CA THR A 96 -23.62 34.64 18.11
C THR A 96 -22.48 35.36 17.38
N ALA A 97 -22.35 35.11 16.07
CA ALA A 97 -21.33 35.77 15.25
C ALA A 97 -21.56 37.29 15.16
N TYR A 98 -22.82 37.73 15.14
CA TYR A 98 -23.17 39.16 15.13
C TYR A 98 -22.74 39.86 16.42
N GLU A 99 -22.99 39.27 17.60
CA GLU A 99 -22.51 39.82 18.87
C GLU A 99 -20.98 39.84 18.93
N TYR A 100 -20.32 38.82 18.37
CA TYR A 100 -18.86 38.83 18.26
C TYR A 100 -18.35 39.94 17.32
N ALA A 101 -19.02 40.18 16.19
CA ALA A 101 -18.75 41.32 15.32
C ALA A 101 -18.89 42.65 16.05
N LYS A 102 -19.85 42.78 16.99
CA LYS A 102 -20.00 43.97 17.84
C LYS A 102 -18.91 44.10 18.89
N LEU A 103 -18.48 42.98 19.49
CA LEU A 103 -17.38 42.96 20.46
C LEU A 103 -16.07 43.48 19.86
N ILE A 104 -15.77 43.08 18.62
CA ILE A 104 -14.49 43.41 17.96
C ILE A 104 -14.49 44.78 17.27
N GLU A 105 -15.67 45.34 16.99
CA GLU A 105 -15.87 46.58 16.20
C GLU A 105 -14.99 47.76 16.66
N PRO A 106 -14.80 48.04 17.96
CA PRO A 106 -14.00 49.19 18.39
C PRO A 106 -12.52 49.12 17.97
N GLN A 107 -12.00 47.92 17.72
CA GLN A 107 -10.57 47.68 17.46
C GLN A 107 -10.28 47.29 16.02
N LEU A 108 -11.25 46.64 15.35
CA LEU A 108 -11.12 46.10 13.99
C LEU A 108 -12.14 46.68 13.00
N GLY A 109 -13.06 47.51 13.46
CA GLY A 109 -14.21 47.91 12.66
C GLY A 109 -15.12 46.72 12.36
N VAL A 110 -16.00 46.92 11.38
CA VAL A 110 -16.94 45.86 10.96
C VAL A 110 -16.24 44.83 10.07
N PRO A 111 -16.55 43.52 10.19
CA PRO A 111 -16.08 42.52 9.23
C PRO A 111 -16.49 42.91 7.80
N PRO A 112 -15.69 42.60 6.77
CA PRO A 112 -16.03 42.95 5.40
C PRO A 112 -17.20 42.11 4.89
N ARG A 113 -18.00 42.68 3.97
CA ARG A 113 -18.91 41.87 3.15
C ARG A 113 -18.08 41.04 2.18
N VAL A 114 -18.17 39.71 2.27
CA VAL A 114 -17.38 38.79 1.44
C VAL A 114 -18.07 38.55 0.11
N ASP A 115 -17.42 38.97 -0.98
CA ASP A 115 -17.86 38.77 -2.36
C ASP A 115 -16.78 37.98 -3.13
N LEU A 116 -16.97 36.66 -3.24
CA LEU A 116 -15.99 35.76 -3.86
C LEU A 116 -15.85 36.02 -5.38
N ASN A 117 -16.80 36.74 -5.98
CA ASN A 117 -16.69 37.16 -7.37
C ASN A 117 -15.57 38.18 -7.58
N LYS A 118 -15.26 38.99 -6.56
CA LYS A 118 -14.19 39.99 -6.55
C LYS A 118 -12.87 39.49 -5.96
N ALA A 119 -12.89 38.33 -5.31
CA ALA A 119 -11.70 37.74 -4.72
C ALA A 119 -10.69 37.27 -5.78
N VAL A 120 -9.43 37.18 -5.38
CA VAL A 120 -8.33 36.62 -6.18
C VAL A 120 -8.39 35.11 -6.06
N GLU A 121 -8.42 34.39 -7.17
CA GLU A 121 -8.31 32.94 -7.17
C GLU A 121 -6.87 32.53 -6.87
N ILE A 122 -6.67 31.54 -6.00
CA ILE A 122 -5.36 30.91 -5.79
C ILE A 122 -5.06 30.05 -7.04
N PRO A 123 -4.04 30.41 -7.85
CA PRO A 123 -3.70 29.60 -9.00
C PRO A 123 -2.99 28.32 -8.53
N LEU A 124 -3.35 27.17 -9.10
CA LEU A 124 -2.67 25.91 -8.88
C LEU A 124 -1.90 25.47 -10.12
N PHE A 125 -0.76 24.84 -9.90
CA PHE A 125 0.13 24.40 -10.96
C PHE A 125 0.47 22.92 -10.81
N VAL A 126 0.59 22.24 -11.96
CA VAL A 126 1.13 20.88 -12.07
C VAL A 126 2.18 20.91 -13.17
N ASN A 127 3.43 20.60 -12.82
CA ASN A 127 4.57 20.68 -13.74
C ASN A 127 4.71 22.07 -14.39
N GLY A 128 4.52 23.13 -13.60
CA GLY A 128 4.60 24.52 -14.01
C GLY A 128 3.42 25.02 -14.87
N LYS A 129 2.40 24.18 -15.10
CA LYS A 129 1.21 24.54 -15.90
C LYS A 129 -0.02 24.71 -15.01
N ARG A 130 -0.81 25.76 -15.28
CA ARG A 130 -2.07 26.02 -14.57
C ARG A 130 -3.01 24.80 -14.68
N ALA A 131 -3.54 24.34 -13.55
CA ALA A 131 -4.43 23.19 -13.47
C ALA A 131 -5.70 23.50 -12.66
N TYR A 132 -6.77 22.74 -12.93
CA TYR A 132 -8.08 22.89 -12.30
C TYR A 132 -8.67 21.54 -11.89
N GLY A 133 -9.64 21.56 -10.98
CA GLY A 133 -10.29 20.39 -10.39
C GLY A 133 -9.64 19.96 -9.07
N ASN A 134 -9.91 18.71 -8.68
CA ASN A 134 -9.28 18.10 -7.51
C ASN A 134 -7.92 17.50 -7.91
N LEU A 135 -6.84 18.16 -7.48
CA LEU A 135 -5.45 17.79 -7.81
C LEU A 135 -4.80 16.90 -6.73
N GLY A 136 -5.51 16.59 -5.65
CA GLY A 136 -4.99 15.79 -4.54
C GLY A 136 -3.71 16.40 -3.96
N THR A 137 -2.65 15.59 -3.84
CA THR A 137 -1.33 16.03 -3.38
C THR A 137 -0.33 16.29 -4.52
N ALA A 138 -0.75 16.05 -5.78
CA ALA A 138 0.06 16.19 -6.98
C ALA A 138 -0.08 17.61 -7.57
N CYS A 139 0.39 18.60 -6.82
CA CYS A 139 0.33 20.02 -7.17
C CYS A 139 1.63 20.70 -6.71
N ASP A 140 2.20 21.55 -7.57
CA ASP A 140 3.48 22.22 -7.32
C ASP A 140 3.38 23.13 -6.07
N ASN A 141 2.24 23.78 -5.89
CA ASN A 141 1.92 24.66 -4.76
C ASN A 141 0.70 24.16 -3.97
N ARG A 142 0.77 22.92 -3.48
CA ARG A 142 -0.32 22.24 -2.77
C ARG A 142 -0.65 22.83 -1.39
N THR A 143 -1.84 22.52 -0.87
CA THR A 143 -2.18 22.84 0.52
C THR A 143 -1.54 21.83 1.49
N TYR A 144 -0.78 22.32 2.49
CA TYR A 144 -0.11 21.50 3.50
C TYR A 144 -0.97 21.19 4.73
N LEU A 145 -2.29 21.35 4.62
CA LEU A 145 -3.25 21.19 5.73
C LEU A 145 -3.81 19.77 5.85
N GLY A 146 -3.25 18.79 5.13
CA GLY A 146 -3.65 17.38 5.18
C GLY A 146 -4.98 17.06 4.47
N LYS A 147 -5.42 17.93 3.57
CA LYS A 147 -6.59 17.75 2.71
C LYS A 147 -6.15 17.75 1.24
N ALA A 148 -6.98 17.20 0.35
CA ALA A 148 -6.74 17.29 -1.09
C ALA A 148 -6.68 18.76 -1.54
N THR A 149 -5.79 19.08 -2.48
CA THR A 149 -5.68 20.40 -3.08
C THR A 149 -6.67 20.51 -4.22
N VAL A 150 -7.67 21.37 -4.05
CA VAL A 150 -8.72 21.61 -5.05
C VAL A 150 -8.59 23.03 -5.58
N SER A 151 -8.67 23.20 -6.89
CA SER A 151 -8.64 24.53 -7.51
C SER A 151 -9.84 25.37 -7.12
N GLY A 152 -9.71 26.68 -7.30
CA GLY A 152 -10.84 27.57 -7.14
C GLY A 152 -11.08 28.10 -5.73
N SER A 153 -10.16 27.83 -4.81
CA SER A 153 -10.03 28.60 -3.57
C SER A 153 -9.72 30.07 -3.88
N THR A 154 -10.22 31.00 -3.06
CA THR A 154 -10.12 32.45 -3.33
C THR A 154 -9.74 33.25 -2.07
N LEU A 155 -8.92 34.28 -2.24
CA LEU A 155 -8.46 35.19 -1.19
C LEU A 155 -8.78 36.64 -1.54
N GLN A 156 -9.10 37.45 -0.54
CA GLN A 156 -9.24 38.89 -0.72
C GLN A 156 -8.74 39.64 0.51
N ARG A 157 -8.01 40.73 0.26
CA ARG A 157 -7.56 41.67 1.29
C ARG A 157 -8.47 42.90 1.28
N HIS A 158 -8.91 43.31 2.47
CA HIS A 158 -9.74 44.48 2.69
C HIS A 158 -9.08 45.39 3.72
N VAL A 159 -9.23 46.70 3.53
CA VAL A 159 -8.92 47.69 4.57
C VAL A 159 -10.10 47.76 5.54
N GLY A 160 -9.82 47.75 6.85
CA GLY A 160 -10.87 47.83 7.86
C GLY A 160 -11.67 49.13 7.78
N ARG A 161 -12.92 49.09 8.22
CA ARG A 161 -13.83 50.24 8.20
C ARG A 161 -14.70 50.26 9.45
N THR A 162 -15.03 51.44 9.95
CA THR A 162 -16.07 51.59 10.97
C THR A 162 -17.46 51.25 10.40
N ALA A 163 -18.48 51.11 11.25
CA ALA A 163 -19.86 50.88 10.80
C ALA A 163 -20.38 51.99 9.85
N GLU A 164 -19.88 53.22 9.99
CA GLU A 164 -20.20 54.36 9.11
C GLU A 164 -19.37 54.38 7.81
N GLY A 165 -18.52 53.37 7.59
CA GLY A 165 -17.71 53.21 6.38
C GLY A 165 -16.37 53.95 6.39
N LYS A 166 -16.00 54.62 7.50
CA LYS A 166 -14.73 55.34 7.62
C LYS A 166 -13.55 54.38 7.60
N SER A 167 -12.55 54.64 6.77
CA SER A 167 -11.37 53.80 6.62
C SER A 167 -10.52 53.72 7.90
N MET A 168 -10.05 52.51 8.22
CA MET A 168 -9.11 52.19 9.29
C MET A 168 -7.85 51.55 8.67
N PRO A 169 -6.88 52.35 8.21
CA PRO A 169 -5.74 51.87 7.39
C PRO A 169 -4.78 50.93 8.14
N ASP A 170 -4.82 50.95 9.47
CA ASP A 170 -4.05 50.04 10.32
C ASP A 170 -4.70 48.67 10.49
N VAL A 171 -5.97 48.52 10.09
CA VAL A 171 -6.71 47.26 10.16
C VAL A 171 -6.77 46.62 8.79
N ILE A 172 -6.42 45.34 8.75
CA ILE A 172 -6.50 44.50 7.56
C ILE A 172 -7.49 43.36 7.86
N TRP A 173 -8.34 43.08 6.88
CA TRP A 173 -9.17 41.89 6.88
C TRP A 173 -8.79 41.01 5.70
N ILE A 174 -8.61 39.71 5.95
CA ILE A 174 -8.45 38.69 4.92
C ILE A 174 -9.69 37.82 4.91
N SER A 175 -10.33 37.67 3.75
CA SER A 175 -11.37 36.67 3.54
C SER A 175 -10.84 35.52 2.68
N PHE A 176 -11.08 34.29 3.11
CA PHE A 176 -10.64 33.08 2.43
C PHE A 176 -11.83 32.17 2.13
N GLY A 177 -12.19 32.07 0.85
CA GLY A 177 -13.09 31.03 0.35
C GLY A 177 -12.29 29.78 0.05
N ARG A 178 -12.27 28.84 0.98
CA ARG A 178 -11.52 27.59 0.85
C ARG A 178 -12.37 26.54 0.16
N ASN A 179 -11.96 26.12 -1.03
CA ASN A 179 -12.59 25.01 -1.72
C ASN A 179 -11.99 23.68 -1.22
N SER A 180 -12.83 22.74 -0.82
CA SER A 180 -12.44 21.36 -0.48
C SER A 180 -13.33 20.34 -1.18
N THR A 181 -14.03 20.77 -2.24
CA THR A 181 -15.00 19.97 -2.99
C THR A 181 -14.33 18.78 -3.67
N VAL A 182 -14.81 17.58 -3.37
CA VAL A 182 -14.36 16.33 -4.01
C VAL A 182 -15.30 15.93 -5.16
N ASP A 183 -16.59 16.22 -5.01
CA ASP A 183 -17.67 15.94 -5.94
C ASP A 183 -18.28 17.28 -6.34
N PHE A 184 -18.17 17.69 -7.60
CA PHE A 184 -18.60 19.02 -8.08
C PHE A 184 -20.06 19.33 -7.68
N GLU A 185 -20.91 18.31 -7.65
CA GLU A 185 -22.31 18.46 -7.26
C GLU A 185 -22.45 18.82 -5.78
N LYS A 186 -21.50 18.44 -4.91
CA LYS A 186 -21.53 18.64 -3.45
C LYS A 186 -20.43 19.62 -3.03
N ILE A 187 -20.73 20.92 -3.14
CA ILE A 187 -19.86 21.99 -2.65
C ILE A 187 -19.51 21.75 -1.19
N ASP A 188 -18.21 21.56 -0.93
CA ASP A 188 -17.62 21.39 0.39
C ASP A 188 -16.45 22.38 0.54
N GLY A 189 -16.32 22.94 1.74
CA GLY A 189 -15.39 24.03 1.99
C GLY A 189 -15.84 24.93 3.13
N SER A 190 -15.16 26.06 3.27
CA SER A 190 -15.53 27.11 4.24
C SER A 190 -15.23 28.49 3.71
N VAL A 191 -15.93 29.49 4.25
CA VAL A 191 -15.58 30.90 4.07
C VAL A 191 -15.14 31.46 5.41
N GLN A 192 -13.91 31.95 5.45
CA GLN A 192 -13.23 32.39 6.67
C GLN A 192 -12.90 33.88 6.58
N MET A 193 -12.87 34.58 7.73
CA MET A 193 -12.39 35.96 7.82
C MET A 193 -11.43 36.10 8.99
N ILE A 194 -10.32 36.80 8.76
CA ILE A 194 -9.35 37.14 9.79
C ILE A 194 -9.15 38.65 9.77
N GLY A 195 -9.51 39.32 10.85
CA GLY A 195 -9.26 40.74 11.06
C GLY A 195 -8.03 40.93 11.93
N TYR A 196 -7.14 41.84 11.55
CA TYR A 196 -5.89 42.12 12.27
C TYR A 196 -5.60 43.62 12.31
N ASN A 197 -5.30 44.16 13.49
CA ASN A 197 -4.81 45.52 13.66
C ASN A 197 -3.28 45.52 13.77
N LYS A 198 -2.59 46.07 12.77
CA LYS A 198 -1.12 46.08 12.71
C LYS A 198 -0.44 46.83 13.87
N LYS A 199 -1.14 47.76 14.51
CA LYS A 199 -0.58 48.57 15.61
C LYS A 199 -0.76 47.92 16.97
N THR A 200 -1.93 47.32 17.21
CA THR A 200 -2.26 46.77 18.52
C THR A 200 -2.11 45.25 18.58
N GLY A 201 -2.14 44.57 17.44
CA GLY A 201 -2.13 43.11 17.37
C GLY A 201 -3.49 42.46 17.56
N ALA A 202 -4.54 43.26 17.76
CA ALA A 202 -5.88 42.76 17.98
C ALA A 202 -6.32 41.90 16.78
N THR A 203 -6.83 40.71 17.06
CA THR A 203 -7.22 39.74 16.03
C THR A 203 -8.60 39.15 16.30
N ALA A 204 -9.35 38.89 15.23
CA ALA A 204 -10.61 38.16 15.28
C ALA A 204 -10.72 37.14 14.13
N PHE A 205 -11.30 35.98 14.43
CA PHE A 205 -11.53 34.88 13.48
C PHE A 205 -13.03 34.63 13.30
N PHE A 206 -13.47 34.51 12.04
CA PHE A 206 -14.79 34.02 11.67
C PHE A 206 -14.64 32.85 10.72
N GLU A 207 -15.51 31.86 10.86
CA GLU A 207 -15.65 30.75 9.91
C GLU A 207 -17.12 30.49 9.65
N SER A 208 -17.42 30.04 8.42
CA SER A 208 -18.77 29.67 8.04
C SER A 208 -19.31 28.50 8.86
N ASN A 209 -20.60 28.52 9.17
CA ASN A 209 -21.27 27.50 9.97
C ASN A 209 -21.46 26.19 9.19
N GLY A 210 -20.53 25.25 9.34
CA GLY A 210 -20.56 23.95 8.66
C GLY A 210 -20.19 24.02 7.17
N SER A 211 -20.36 22.90 6.48
CA SER A 211 -19.92 22.71 5.08
C SER A 211 -20.97 23.05 4.02
N ASN A 212 -22.22 23.34 4.40
CA ASN A 212 -23.29 23.62 3.43
C ASN A 212 -23.30 25.09 2.99
N LEU A 213 -22.39 25.45 2.06
CA LEU A 213 -22.26 26.81 1.52
C LEU A 213 -23.25 27.12 0.38
N ARG A 214 -23.98 26.12 -0.12
CA ARG A 214 -24.86 26.24 -1.30
C ARG A 214 -25.87 27.40 -1.28
N PRO A 215 -26.42 27.85 -0.13
CA PRO A 215 -27.34 28.99 -0.14
C PRO A 215 -26.69 30.30 -0.63
N TRP A 216 -25.36 30.42 -0.58
CA TRP A 216 -24.64 31.65 -0.86
C TRP A 216 -23.55 31.50 -1.92
N ILE A 217 -23.01 30.29 -2.07
CA ILE A 217 -21.83 30.00 -2.89
C ILE A 217 -22.15 28.98 -3.98
N SER A 218 -21.60 29.22 -5.17
CA SER A 218 -21.57 28.29 -6.30
C SER A 218 -20.12 28.05 -6.77
N LEU A 219 -19.92 27.05 -7.63
CA LEU A 219 -18.63 26.78 -8.27
C LEU A 219 -18.71 27.09 -9.77
N ASP A 220 -17.66 27.70 -10.31
CA ASP A 220 -17.45 27.79 -11.75
C ASP A 220 -17.24 26.38 -12.33
N GLU A 221 -18.01 26.00 -13.35
CA GLU A 221 -17.98 24.64 -13.93
C GLU A 221 -16.60 24.23 -14.48
N LYS A 222 -15.81 25.19 -14.96
CA LYS A 222 -14.52 24.90 -15.60
C LYS A 222 -13.36 24.98 -14.64
N THR A 223 -13.33 26.01 -13.79
CA THR A 223 -12.19 26.26 -12.90
C THR A 223 -12.42 25.80 -11.47
N TRP A 224 -13.65 25.42 -11.14
CA TRP A 224 -14.11 25.10 -9.78
C TRP A 224 -13.96 26.28 -8.81
N ARG A 225 -13.86 27.50 -9.36
CA ARG A 225 -13.73 28.72 -8.57
C ARG A 225 -14.99 28.98 -7.77
N MET A 226 -14.84 29.19 -6.47
CA MET A 226 -15.92 29.62 -5.61
C MET A 226 -16.41 31.03 -6.02
N ARG A 227 -17.71 31.16 -6.19
CA ARG A 227 -18.44 32.38 -6.59
C ARG A 227 -19.59 32.63 -5.64
N GLY A 228 -20.04 33.88 -5.53
CA GLY A 228 -21.16 34.25 -4.67
C GLY A 228 -20.82 35.29 -3.62
N VAL A 229 -21.82 35.66 -2.83
CA VAL A 229 -21.76 36.72 -1.82
C VAL A 229 -22.29 36.17 -0.51
N MET A 230 -21.48 36.25 0.55
CA MET A 230 -21.91 35.80 1.88
C MET A 230 -22.83 36.84 2.54
N PRO A 231 -23.73 36.42 3.45
CA PRO A 231 -24.47 37.33 4.31
C PRO A 231 -23.55 38.23 5.11
N TRP A 232 -24.07 39.39 5.48
CA TRP A 232 -23.31 40.42 6.16
C TRP A 232 -24.10 40.97 7.35
N ILE A 233 -23.45 41.77 8.19
CA ILE A 233 -23.99 42.23 9.47
C ILE A 233 -25.23 43.13 9.36
N ASP A 234 -25.62 43.54 8.14
CA ASP A 234 -26.86 44.27 7.90
C ASP A 234 -28.11 43.38 8.02
N ASP A 235 -27.93 42.06 7.97
CA ASP A 235 -28.93 41.05 8.33
C ASP A 235 -28.35 40.14 9.42
N PRO A 236 -28.56 40.46 10.71
CA PRO A 236 -27.99 39.71 11.82
C PRO A 236 -28.37 38.24 11.84
N ASP A 237 -29.61 37.90 11.44
CA ASP A 237 -30.11 36.53 11.47
C ASP A 237 -29.44 35.68 10.39
N GLU A 238 -29.34 36.22 9.16
CA GLU A 238 -28.61 35.57 8.07
C GLU A 238 -27.10 35.50 8.36
N PHE A 239 -26.52 36.53 8.97
CA PHE A 239 -25.11 36.53 9.36
C PHE A 239 -24.80 35.46 10.43
N ASN A 240 -25.67 35.32 11.42
CA ASN A 240 -25.57 34.26 12.44
C ASN A 240 -25.84 32.86 11.87
N ARG A 241 -26.64 32.75 10.80
CA ARG A 241 -26.77 31.48 10.06
C ARG A 241 -25.50 31.15 9.29
N ALA A 242 -24.85 32.16 8.71
CA ALA A 242 -23.70 31.98 7.86
C ALA A 242 -22.40 31.76 8.62
N PHE A 243 -22.18 32.42 9.76
CA PHE A 243 -20.91 32.42 10.49
C PHE A 243 -21.07 31.98 11.95
N VAL A 244 -20.00 31.40 12.50
CA VAL A 244 -19.91 31.02 13.92
C VAL A 244 -18.74 31.71 14.61
N THR A 245 -18.83 31.79 15.94
CA THR A 245 -17.70 32.18 16.78
C THR A 245 -16.74 30.99 16.95
N PRO A 246 -15.46 31.21 17.33
CA PRO A 246 -14.49 30.14 17.55
C PRO A 246 -14.91 29.00 18.52
N GLY A 247 -15.89 29.26 19.39
CA GLY A 247 -16.49 28.25 20.25
C GLY A 247 -15.47 27.61 21.21
N ARG A 248 -15.33 26.27 21.14
CA ARG A 248 -14.44 25.47 22.01
C ARG A 248 -13.04 25.24 21.43
N VAL A 249 -12.79 25.64 20.17
CA VAL A 249 -11.50 25.43 19.50
C VAL A 249 -10.68 26.72 19.59
N GLN A 250 -9.44 26.61 20.01
CA GLN A 250 -8.51 27.74 19.98
C GLN A 250 -7.94 27.85 18.56
N CYS A 251 -8.36 28.85 17.78
CA CYS A 251 -7.82 29.08 16.42
C CYS A 251 -6.29 29.25 16.42
N VAL A 252 -5.74 29.68 17.55
CA VAL A 252 -4.30 29.82 17.79
C VAL A 252 -3.55 28.49 17.86
N GLU A 253 -4.22 27.34 17.90
CA GLU A 253 -3.58 26.04 17.66
C GLU A 253 -2.83 26.05 16.32
N CYS A 254 -3.42 26.67 15.27
CA CYS A 254 -2.76 26.84 13.98
C CYS A 254 -2.17 28.26 13.82
N HIS A 255 -2.87 29.28 14.30
CA HIS A 255 -2.49 30.69 14.14
C HIS A 255 -1.67 31.20 15.34
N GLN A 256 -0.76 30.40 15.88
CA GLN A 256 -0.15 30.66 17.18
C GLN A 256 0.83 31.84 17.19
N ALA A 257 1.70 31.89 16.18
CA ALA A 257 2.76 32.88 16.06
C ALA A 257 2.28 34.15 15.32
N ASP A 258 1.33 33.97 14.42
CA ASP A 258 0.84 34.96 13.47
C ASP A 258 -0.66 34.71 13.19
N PRO A 259 -1.51 35.77 13.11
CA PRO A 259 -2.88 35.65 12.62
C PRO A 259 -2.98 35.10 11.19
N PHE A 260 -1.93 35.20 10.38
CA PHE A 260 -1.88 34.78 8.99
C PHE A 260 -0.87 33.65 8.76
N ILE A 261 -1.37 32.50 8.32
CA ILE A 261 -0.52 31.38 7.91
C ILE A 261 -0.13 31.58 6.45
N THR A 262 1.17 31.58 6.17
CA THR A 262 1.71 31.71 4.82
C THR A 262 2.42 30.42 4.39
N ASN A 263 2.30 30.09 3.11
CA ASN A 263 2.99 28.99 2.42
C ASN A 263 2.84 29.20 0.90
N ASP A 264 3.45 28.34 0.09
CA ASP A 264 3.43 28.49 -1.38
C ASP A 264 2.02 28.47 -1.98
N PHE A 265 1.07 27.76 -1.36
CA PHE A 265 -0.34 27.78 -1.78
C PHE A 265 -1.00 29.14 -1.53
N ILE A 266 -0.90 29.68 -0.31
CA ILE A 266 -1.49 30.99 0.04
C ILE A 266 -0.78 32.13 -0.71
N ASN A 267 0.54 32.06 -0.82
CA ASN A 267 1.37 33.09 -1.44
C ASN A 267 1.24 33.14 -2.96
N ALA A 268 0.67 32.10 -3.59
CA ALA A 268 0.38 32.11 -5.01
C ALA A 268 -0.74 33.10 -5.40
N ALA A 269 -1.62 33.49 -4.47
CA ALA A 269 -2.58 34.56 -4.71
C ALA A 269 -1.91 35.92 -4.57
N LYS A 270 -1.77 36.63 -5.69
CA LYS A 270 -1.18 37.97 -5.76
C LYS A 270 -2.24 39.05 -5.94
N ILE A 271 -2.00 40.23 -5.36
CA ILE A 271 -2.85 41.39 -5.60
C ILE A 271 -2.79 41.72 -7.10
N PRO A 272 -3.94 41.88 -7.79
CA PRO A 272 -3.94 42.11 -9.23
C PRO A 272 -3.07 43.31 -9.62
N GLY A 273 -2.12 43.08 -10.53
CA GLY A 273 -1.19 44.11 -11.01
C GLY A 273 0.06 44.30 -10.15
N THR A 274 0.28 43.48 -9.12
CA THR A 274 1.50 43.49 -8.29
C THR A 274 2.01 42.07 -8.02
N ASP A 275 3.26 41.95 -7.53
CA ASP A 275 3.83 40.69 -7.04
C ASP A 275 3.56 40.45 -5.54
N GLU A 276 2.82 41.37 -4.91
CA GLU A 276 2.50 41.31 -3.49
C GLU A 276 1.45 40.22 -3.23
N SER A 277 1.71 39.33 -2.28
CA SER A 277 0.73 38.32 -1.86
C SER A 277 -0.51 38.98 -1.27
N VAL A 278 -1.69 38.38 -1.46
CA VAL A 278 -2.94 38.87 -0.88
C VAL A 278 -2.90 38.81 0.65
N VAL A 279 -2.24 37.81 1.23
CA VAL A 279 -1.99 37.72 2.67
C VAL A 279 -0.68 38.45 3.00
N PRO A 280 -0.67 39.40 3.95
CA PRO A 280 0.55 40.13 4.30
C PRO A 280 1.48 39.24 5.14
N ALA A 281 2.79 39.50 5.04
CA ALA A 281 3.76 38.95 5.98
C ALA A 281 3.90 39.88 7.18
N LEU A 282 3.99 39.32 8.39
CA LEU A 282 4.32 40.05 9.60
C LEU A 282 5.77 39.75 9.99
N ASP A 283 6.38 40.69 10.73
CA ASP A 283 7.72 40.52 11.28
C ASP A 283 7.67 39.85 12.67
N LYS A 284 8.86 39.52 13.18
CA LYS A 284 9.01 38.85 14.50
C LYS A 284 8.50 39.68 15.69
N ASP A 285 8.38 40.99 15.54
CA ASP A 285 8.00 41.93 16.62
C ASP A 285 6.53 42.35 16.55
N SER A 286 5.81 41.94 15.50
CA SER A 286 4.43 42.31 15.25
C SER A 286 3.53 41.93 16.43
N PRO A 287 2.69 42.84 16.97
CA PRO A 287 1.86 42.55 18.13
C PRO A 287 0.77 41.53 17.77
N TYR A 288 0.32 40.72 18.72
CA TYR A 288 -0.71 39.71 18.48
C TYR A 288 -1.48 39.28 19.74
N TYR A 289 -2.82 39.40 19.69
CA TYR A 289 -3.75 38.75 20.63
C TYR A 289 -5.13 38.57 20.00
N VAL A 290 -5.94 37.69 20.59
CA VAL A 290 -7.30 37.40 20.11
C VAL A 290 -8.33 38.07 21.01
N ILE A 291 -9.21 38.89 20.43
CA ILE A 291 -10.33 39.51 21.17
C ILE A 291 -11.33 38.41 21.54
N GLY A 292 -11.70 38.28 22.82
CA GLY A 292 -12.54 37.20 23.34
C GLY A 292 -11.80 35.89 23.65
N GLY A 293 -10.54 35.80 23.24
CA GLY A 293 -9.62 34.69 23.48
C GLY A 293 -8.61 34.98 24.58
N GLU A 294 -8.92 35.84 25.55
CA GLU A 294 -7.94 36.29 26.57
C GLU A 294 -7.43 35.13 27.45
N ASN A 295 -8.20 34.04 27.51
CA ASN A 295 -7.86 32.82 28.24
C ASN A 295 -7.27 31.71 27.33
N TRP A 296 -6.83 32.04 26.11
CA TRP A 296 -6.19 31.09 25.19
C TRP A 296 -4.70 30.95 25.45
N ASP A 297 -4.11 29.82 25.02
CA ASP A 297 -2.66 29.63 25.10
C ASP A 297 -1.97 30.40 23.97
N MET A 298 -1.43 31.56 24.29
CA MET A 298 -0.74 32.43 23.33
C MET A 298 0.78 32.22 23.32
N ARG A 299 1.30 31.21 24.02
CA ARG A 299 2.74 30.99 24.13
C ARG A 299 3.32 30.47 22.83
N THR A 300 4.47 30.98 22.43
CA THR A 300 5.33 30.43 21.36
C THR A 300 6.72 30.17 21.90
N ILE A 301 7.43 29.22 21.29
CA ILE A 301 8.81 28.90 21.64
C ILE A 301 9.75 29.98 21.10
N HIS A 302 10.78 30.32 21.85
CA HIS A 302 11.86 31.21 21.43
C HIS A 302 13.20 30.70 21.96
N ILE A 303 14.24 30.77 21.13
CA ILE A 303 15.62 30.40 21.51
C ILE A 303 16.50 31.60 21.22
N GLU A 304 17.20 32.09 22.24
CA GLU A 304 18.10 33.24 22.10
C GLU A 304 19.22 32.91 21.10
N GLY A 305 19.41 33.77 20.10
CA GLY A 305 20.46 33.61 19.09
C GLY A 305 20.17 32.61 17.96
N ASN A 306 19.01 31.96 17.96
CA ASN A 306 18.61 31.04 16.88
C ASN A 306 18.03 31.81 15.69
N ALA A 307 18.64 31.64 14.51
CA ALA A 307 18.34 32.44 13.33
C ALA A 307 16.96 32.16 12.71
N CYS A 308 16.27 31.07 13.09
CA CYS A 308 14.90 30.81 12.62
C CYS A 308 13.91 31.90 13.06
N PHE A 309 14.23 32.65 14.11
CA PHE A 309 13.37 33.71 14.65
C PHE A 309 13.70 35.11 14.13
N ASP A 310 14.68 35.26 13.23
CA ASP A 310 15.14 36.57 12.77
C ASP A 310 14.13 37.31 11.88
N CYS A 311 13.31 36.56 11.13
CA CYS A 311 12.33 37.12 10.21
C CYS A 311 10.94 37.23 10.84
N HIS A 312 10.49 36.16 11.50
CA HIS A 312 9.16 36.05 12.10
C HIS A 312 9.19 35.07 13.28
N ARG A 313 8.14 35.07 14.10
CA ARG A 313 7.94 34.04 15.13
C ARG A 313 7.53 32.69 14.51
N VAL A 314 7.82 31.58 15.17
CA VAL A 314 7.51 30.24 14.67
C VAL A 314 6.41 29.58 15.51
N GLY A 315 5.32 29.16 14.85
CA GLY A 315 4.25 28.37 15.46
C GLY A 315 4.54 26.87 15.27
N MET A 316 4.92 26.16 16.33
CA MET A 316 5.40 24.78 16.22
C MET A 316 4.32 23.78 15.81
N THR A 317 3.06 24.04 16.16
CA THR A 317 1.94 23.17 15.77
C THR A 317 1.67 23.27 14.27
N THR A 318 1.71 24.47 13.69
CA THR A 318 1.60 24.66 12.22
C THR A 318 2.83 24.13 11.49
N MET A 319 4.03 24.34 12.05
CA MET A 319 5.25 23.74 11.52
C MET A 319 5.13 22.20 11.48
N SER A 320 4.68 21.59 12.57
CA SER A 320 4.43 20.14 12.67
C SER A 320 3.35 19.66 11.70
N LEU A 321 2.28 20.46 11.51
CA LEU A 321 1.21 20.21 10.54
C LEU A 321 1.72 20.23 9.08
N PHE A 322 2.64 21.13 8.75
CA PHE A 322 3.22 21.18 7.41
C PHE A 322 4.21 20.05 7.21
N MET A 323 5.10 19.80 8.17
CA MET A 323 6.07 18.71 8.12
C MET A 323 5.41 17.33 8.04
N ARG A 324 4.31 17.09 8.76
CA ARG A 324 3.56 15.83 8.66
C ARG A 324 2.86 15.63 7.31
N ASN A 325 2.72 16.69 6.53
CA ASN A 325 2.14 16.71 5.19
C ASN A 325 3.19 17.01 4.11
N ASP A 326 4.42 16.52 4.32
CA ASP A 326 5.59 16.60 3.44
C ASP A 326 6.00 18.02 2.97
N TRP A 327 5.91 18.99 3.87
CA TRP A 327 6.64 20.26 3.72
C TRP A 327 7.96 20.20 4.48
N ASP A 328 9.08 20.42 3.79
CA ASP A 328 10.41 20.43 4.41
C ASP A 328 10.87 21.89 4.58
N PRO A 329 10.91 22.45 5.81
CA PRO A 329 11.31 23.83 6.01
C PRO A 329 12.68 24.16 5.41
N ASN A 330 13.62 23.20 5.37
CA ASN A 330 14.95 23.43 4.79
C ASN A 330 14.94 23.59 3.26
N GLN A 331 13.87 23.18 2.57
CA GLN A 331 13.75 23.39 1.12
C GLN A 331 13.14 24.74 0.76
N HIS A 332 12.51 25.41 1.73
CA HIS A 332 11.74 26.63 1.49
C HIS A 332 12.24 27.82 2.32
N MET A 333 12.96 27.58 3.41
CA MET A 333 13.34 28.60 4.39
C MET A 333 14.86 28.63 4.62
N PRO A 334 15.46 29.83 4.74
CA PRO A 334 14.84 31.12 4.43
C PRO A 334 14.58 31.25 2.91
N PRO A 335 13.55 32.00 2.46
CA PRO A 335 13.10 32.00 1.06
C PRO A 335 14.17 32.38 0.02
N HIS A 336 15.19 33.14 0.42
CA HIS A 336 16.27 33.59 -0.45
C HIS A 336 17.53 32.73 -0.37
N ASN A 337 17.60 31.79 0.58
CA ASN A 337 18.72 30.88 0.74
C ASN A 337 18.28 29.57 1.44
N PRO A 338 17.40 28.75 0.82
CA PRO A 338 16.81 27.60 1.51
C PRO A 338 17.87 26.65 2.07
N GLY A 339 17.66 26.22 3.32
CA GLY A 339 18.50 25.25 4.01
C GLY A 339 19.72 25.87 4.71
N SER A 340 19.94 27.17 4.59
CA SER A 340 21.05 27.85 5.27
C SER A 340 20.91 27.88 6.79
N LEU A 341 19.70 27.69 7.31
CA LEU A 341 19.37 27.69 8.75
C LEU A 341 19.09 26.28 9.27
N LYS A 342 19.64 25.25 8.63
CA LYS A 342 19.36 23.85 8.97
C LYS A 342 19.72 23.52 10.41
N ASP A 343 20.86 23.99 10.90
CA ASP A 343 21.33 23.70 12.24
C ASP A 343 20.48 24.42 13.31
N ASP A 344 20.13 25.70 13.06
CA ASP A 344 19.17 26.45 13.87
C ASP A 344 17.79 25.76 13.90
N PHE A 345 17.35 25.21 12.76
CA PHE A 345 16.08 24.49 12.68
C PHE A 345 16.12 23.16 13.44
N GLU A 346 17.24 22.44 13.40
CA GLU A 346 17.45 21.22 14.19
C GLU A 346 17.46 21.52 15.70
N GLU A 347 18.09 22.62 16.11
CA GLU A 347 18.06 23.11 17.49
C GLU A 347 16.63 23.44 17.93
N LEU A 348 15.85 24.13 17.09
CA LEU A 348 14.45 24.45 17.35
C LEU A 348 13.59 23.19 17.53
N LEU A 349 13.77 22.18 16.66
CA LEU A 349 13.07 20.90 16.78
C LEU A 349 13.47 20.13 18.05
N ALA A 350 14.75 20.19 18.44
CA ALA A 350 15.22 19.57 19.67
C ALA A 350 14.61 20.25 20.91
N ALA A 351 14.57 21.58 20.93
CA ALA A 351 13.96 22.36 21.99
C ALA A 351 12.46 22.08 22.12
N TRP A 352 11.75 22.00 20.99
CA TRP A 352 10.33 21.64 20.97
C TRP A 352 10.06 20.23 21.52
N LYS A 353 10.90 19.25 21.16
CA LYS A 353 10.79 17.87 21.68
C LYS A 353 11.03 17.77 23.18
N ASN A 354 12.02 18.50 23.69
CA ASN A 354 12.41 18.46 25.09
C ASN A 354 11.50 19.33 25.98
N GLY A 355 10.81 20.30 25.38
CA GLY A 355 10.11 21.38 26.07
C GLY A 355 11.07 22.54 26.37
N PRO A 356 10.62 23.81 26.22
CA PRO A 356 11.43 24.99 26.56
C PRO A 356 11.97 24.94 28.00
N GLU A 357 11.15 24.50 28.95
CA GLU A 357 11.54 24.35 30.36
C GLU A 357 12.73 23.40 30.60
N ASN A 358 13.02 22.49 29.67
CA ASN A 358 14.14 21.54 29.77
C ASN A 358 15.28 21.84 28.78
N THR A 359 15.21 22.96 28.07
CA THR A 359 16.19 23.31 27.03
C THR A 359 16.89 24.61 27.40
N PRO A 360 18.21 24.60 27.69
CA PRO A 360 18.94 25.81 28.04
C PRO A 360 18.81 26.92 26.98
N GLY A 361 18.47 28.14 27.40
CA GLY A 361 18.31 29.29 26.50
C GLY A 361 17.02 29.29 25.67
N CYS A 362 16.13 28.34 25.91
CA CYS A 362 14.82 28.27 25.27
C CYS A 362 13.73 28.72 26.25
N GLU A 363 12.86 29.62 25.81
CA GLU A 363 11.84 30.24 26.64
C GLU A 363 10.46 30.18 25.98
N TRP A 364 9.41 30.15 26.81
CA TRP A 364 8.05 30.44 26.34
C TRP A 364 7.84 31.94 26.33
N ILE A 365 7.46 32.50 25.19
CA ILE A 365 7.14 33.93 25.05
C ILE A 365 5.70 34.15 24.66
N ILE A 366 5.12 35.25 25.13
CA ILE A 366 3.91 35.82 24.53
C ILE A 366 4.29 37.09 23.76
N PRO A 367 3.71 37.30 22.57
CA PRO A 367 4.01 38.48 21.76
C PRO A 367 3.49 39.77 22.41
N PRO A 368 3.94 40.95 21.94
CA PRO A 368 3.37 42.22 22.35
C PRO A 368 1.87 42.26 22.09
N ALA A 369 1.09 42.89 22.97
CA ALA A 369 -0.37 42.97 22.85
C ALA A 369 -0.87 44.36 23.29
N GLY A 370 -1.42 45.13 22.35
CA GLY A 370 -1.79 46.51 22.57
C GLY A 370 -0.59 47.36 22.95
N SER A 371 -0.60 47.93 24.16
CA SER A 371 0.53 48.67 24.72
C SER A 371 1.47 47.83 25.59
N ALA A 372 1.16 46.55 25.81
CA ALA A 372 1.99 45.67 26.62
C ALA A 372 3.14 45.10 25.76
N PRO A 373 4.39 45.17 26.24
CA PRO A 373 5.52 44.54 25.56
C PRO A 373 5.39 43.01 25.61
N GLY A 374 6.07 42.34 24.67
CA GLY A 374 6.24 40.89 24.74
C GLY A 374 6.97 40.49 26.01
N ARG A 375 6.69 39.30 26.54
CA ARG A 375 7.31 38.82 27.78
C ARG A 375 7.53 37.31 27.76
N ILE A 376 8.58 36.89 28.47
CA ILE A 376 8.81 35.50 28.83
C ILE A 376 7.79 35.08 29.89
N VAL A 377 7.26 33.88 29.79
CA VAL A 377 6.30 33.29 30.74
C VAL A 377 6.76 31.90 31.14
N GLY A 378 6.57 31.54 32.41
CA GLY A 378 7.05 30.26 32.95
C GLY A 378 5.99 29.17 33.00
N GLY A 379 6.30 28.12 33.77
CA GLY A 379 5.40 27.02 34.07
C GLY A 379 4.15 27.41 34.88
N ASP A 380 4.01 28.67 35.30
CA ASP A 380 2.87 29.23 36.01
C ASP A 380 1.84 29.90 35.08
N TYR A 381 2.08 29.93 33.76
CA TYR A 381 1.13 30.50 32.81
C TYR A 381 -0.26 29.83 32.92
N PRO A 382 -1.34 30.59 33.16
CA PRO A 382 -2.64 30.02 33.58
C PRO A 382 -3.47 29.43 32.43
N HIS A 383 -3.09 29.66 31.18
CA HIS A 383 -3.91 29.33 30.00
C HIS A 383 -3.28 28.24 29.12
N LYS A 384 -2.43 27.37 29.67
CA LYS A 384 -1.75 26.34 28.88
C LYS A 384 -2.74 25.41 28.18
N ALA A 385 -2.44 25.06 26.93
CA ALA A 385 -3.22 24.12 26.14
C ALA A 385 -2.34 22.95 25.65
N ALA A 386 -2.98 21.81 25.43
CA ALA A 386 -2.30 20.56 25.04
C ALA A 386 -1.63 20.63 23.66
N PHE A 387 -2.07 21.51 22.76
CA PHE A 387 -1.41 21.69 21.46
C PHE A 387 -0.01 22.31 21.57
N ASN A 388 0.36 22.80 22.76
CA ASN A 388 1.71 23.26 23.09
C ASN A 388 2.63 22.15 23.63
N GLU A 389 2.25 20.89 23.41
CA GLU A 389 3.08 19.71 23.68
C GLU A 389 3.51 19.05 22.36
N PRO A 390 4.77 18.58 22.25
CA PRO A 390 5.27 17.94 21.05
C PRO A 390 4.56 16.62 20.75
N ASP A 391 3.95 16.48 19.56
CA ASP A 391 3.58 15.16 19.04
C ASP A 391 4.84 14.39 18.65
N LEU A 392 5.35 13.57 19.57
CA LEU A 392 6.58 12.79 19.40
C LEU A 392 6.51 11.84 18.20
N LYS A 393 5.31 11.44 17.75
CA LYS A 393 5.13 10.62 16.52
C LYS A 393 5.32 11.46 15.26
N ALA A 394 4.98 12.75 15.29
CA ALA A 394 5.20 13.69 14.20
C ALA A 394 6.67 14.14 14.12
N LEU A 395 7.31 14.40 15.27
CA LEU A 395 8.68 14.94 15.35
C LEU A 395 9.79 13.87 15.20
N GLY A 396 9.45 12.59 15.34
CA GLY A 396 10.32 11.46 14.98
C GLY A 396 10.54 11.30 13.47
N ARG A 397 9.77 12.01 12.62
CA ARG A 397 9.95 12.02 11.16
C ARG A 397 10.97 13.07 10.67
N GLY A 398 11.36 14.03 11.53
CA GLY A 398 12.17 15.20 11.15
C GLY A 398 13.66 14.95 10.89
N ASN A 399 14.18 13.75 11.14
CA ASN A 399 15.55 13.34 10.74
C ASN A 399 15.56 12.39 9.53
N GLN A 400 14.43 12.22 8.83
CA GLN A 400 14.43 11.51 7.57
C GLN A 400 14.77 12.47 6.43
N LYS A 401 15.79 12.08 5.65
CA LYS A 401 16.16 12.70 4.37
C LYS A 401 14.91 13.01 3.52
N PRO A 402 14.98 14.06 2.69
CA PRO A 402 13.81 14.66 2.04
C PRO A 402 12.98 13.61 1.30
N ARG A 403 11.66 13.62 1.54
CA ARG A 403 10.72 12.93 0.66
C ARG A 403 10.33 13.86 -0.48
N MET A 404 11.21 13.92 -1.48
CA MET A 404 10.88 14.45 -2.82
C MET A 404 9.57 13.81 -3.29
N ILE A 405 8.73 14.53 -4.07
CA ILE A 405 7.64 13.86 -4.78
C ILE A 405 8.28 12.73 -5.61
N ALA A 406 8.00 11.49 -5.24
CA ALA A 406 8.31 10.35 -6.08
C ALA A 406 7.42 9.16 -5.69
N GLU A 407 6.35 8.93 -6.46
CA GLU A 407 6.22 7.58 -6.99
C GLU A 407 7.17 7.49 -8.21
N PRO A 408 8.15 6.56 -8.21
CA PRO A 408 8.66 5.96 -6.99
C PRO A 408 10.18 5.83 -6.93
N GLU A 409 10.66 5.70 -5.68
CA GLU A 409 11.90 5.02 -5.29
C GLU A 409 11.99 3.56 -5.82
N TRP A 410 11.01 3.11 -6.60
CA TRP A 410 11.01 1.88 -7.38
C TRP A 410 11.49 2.17 -8.80
N THR A 411 12.51 1.45 -9.23
CA THR A 411 12.97 1.46 -10.62
C THR A 411 12.69 0.12 -11.26
N GLN A 412 11.99 0.11 -12.40
CA GLN A 412 11.87 -1.12 -13.20
C GLN A 412 13.25 -1.45 -13.78
N SER A 413 13.87 -2.51 -13.25
CA SER A 413 15.19 -2.98 -13.66
C SER A 413 15.11 -3.87 -14.91
N TYR A 414 14.10 -4.73 -14.98
CA TYR A 414 13.83 -5.60 -16.13
C TYR A 414 12.37 -5.51 -16.56
N LYS A 415 12.18 -5.41 -17.87
CA LYS A 415 10.90 -5.56 -18.57
C LYS A 415 11.15 -6.48 -19.75
N ALA A 416 10.50 -7.64 -19.78
CA ALA A 416 10.66 -8.57 -20.90
C ALA A 416 10.21 -7.96 -22.25
N GLY A 417 10.80 -8.47 -23.34
CA GLY A 417 10.39 -8.16 -24.71
C GLY A 417 11.33 -7.25 -25.48
N TYR A 418 12.64 -7.46 -25.39
CA TYR A 418 13.63 -6.71 -26.17
C TYR A 418 14.82 -7.57 -26.61
N VAL A 419 15.56 -7.09 -27.60
CA VAL A 419 16.83 -7.71 -28.02
C VAL A 419 17.99 -7.05 -27.26
N ASP A 420 18.84 -7.85 -26.64
CA ASP A 420 19.99 -7.40 -25.88
C ASP A 420 21.15 -6.96 -26.78
N ALA A 421 22.26 -6.50 -26.18
CA ALA A 421 23.41 -6.00 -26.93
C ALA A 421 24.12 -7.08 -27.76
N ARG A 422 23.90 -8.36 -27.46
CA ARG A 422 24.48 -9.52 -28.15
C ARG A 422 23.53 -10.10 -29.20
N GLY A 423 22.36 -9.49 -29.41
CA GLY A 423 21.38 -9.92 -30.40
C GLY A 423 20.44 -11.03 -29.91
N HIS A 424 20.47 -11.38 -28.63
CA HIS A 424 19.56 -12.36 -28.05
C HIS A 424 18.27 -11.70 -27.58
N TYR A 425 17.15 -12.39 -27.75
CA TYR A 425 15.84 -11.88 -27.34
C TYR A 425 15.61 -12.16 -25.84
N ALA A 426 15.63 -11.12 -25.01
CA ALA A 426 15.31 -11.20 -23.59
C ALA A 426 13.78 -11.08 -23.39
N GLY A 427 13.13 -12.21 -23.13
CA GLY A 427 11.68 -12.33 -23.02
C GLY A 427 11.22 -13.03 -21.74
N GLY A 428 10.08 -13.71 -21.84
CA GLY A 428 9.54 -14.59 -20.81
C GLY A 428 8.31 -14.06 -20.08
N SER A 429 7.59 -14.98 -19.46
CA SER A 429 6.33 -14.75 -18.75
C SER A 429 6.50 -14.53 -17.25
N GLU A 430 7.47 -15.18 -16.61
CA GLU A 430 7.71 -15.08 -15.17
C GLU A 430 9.21 -14.95 -14.86
N ILE A 431 9.58 -14.21 -13.82
CA ILE A 431 10.89 -14.36 -13.15
C ILE A 431 10.71 -15.28 -11.93
N LEU A 432 11.40 -16.42 -11.93
CA LEU A 432 11.25 -17.48 -10.93
C LEU A 432 12.23 -17.33 -9.77
N HIS A 433 13.47 -16.96 -10.07
CA HIS A 433 14.54 -16.77 -9.10
C HIS A 433 15.39 -15.57 -9.46
N LEU A 434 15.81 -14.81 -8.45
CA LEU A 434 16.90 -13.86 -8.48
C LEU A 434 18.02 -14.42 -7.61
N GLU A 435 19.27 -14.28 -8.06
CA GLU A 435 20.43 -14.79 -7.35
C GLU A 435 21.65 -13.89 -7.54
N GLY A 436 22.24 -13.44 -6.44
CA GLY A 436 23.54 -12.78 -6.45
C GLY A 436 24.66 -13.79 -6.66
N HIS A 437 25.57 -13.52 -7.61
CA HIS A 437 26.75 -14.36 -7.82
C HIS A 437 27.94 -13.53 -8.28
N LYS A 438 29.03 -13.58 -7.50
CA LYS A 438 30.32 -12.91 -7.79
C LYS A 438 30.17 -11.44 -8.23
N GLY A 439 29.37 -10.68 -7.49
CA GLY A 439 29.16 -9.24 -7.71
C GLY A 439 28.19 -8.90 -8.85
N LYS A 440 27.49 -9.89 -9.40
CA LYS A 440 26.47 -9.74 -10.45
C LYS A 440 25.14 -10.29 -9.97
N LEU A 441 24.05 -9.84 -10.59
CA LEU A 441 22.71 -10.36 -10.33
C LEU A 441 22.24 -11.20 -11.51
N TYR A 442 21.72 -12.39 -11.24
CA TYR A 442 21.19 -13.29 -12.25
C TYR A 442 19.70 -13.55 -12.00
N ALA A 443 18.95 -13.83 -13.07
CA ALA A 443 17.53 -14.16 -13.00
C ALA A 443 17.21 -15.39 -13.85
N ALA A 444 16.48 -16.35 -13.28
CA ALA A 444 15.90 -17.47 -14.01
C ALA A 444 14.48 -17.12 -14.44
N ASN A 445 14.18 -17.22 -15.73
CA ASN A 445 12.84 -16.93 -16.27
C ASN A 445 12.07 -18.20 -16.69
N SER A 446 10.80 -17.98 -17.04
CA SER A 446 9.83 -18.96 -17.51
C SER A 446 9.21 -18.47 -18.81
N TYR A 447 8.80 -19.39 -19.67
CA TYR A 447 7.92 -19.11 -20.83
C TYR A 447 6.58 -19.83 -20.69
N TRP A 448 6.19 -20.17 -19.46
CA TRP A 448 4.88 -20.75 -19.17
C TRP A 448 3.77 -19.78 -19.60
N MET A 449 2.85 -20.27 -20.42
CA MET A 449 1.77 -19.51 -21.07
C MET A 449 2.20 -18.35 -21.98
N ASP A 450 3.47 -18.29 -22.40
CA ASP A 450 3.91 -17.30 -23.39
C ASP A 450 3.51 -17.77 -24.80
N PRO A 451 2.66 -17.03 -25.56
CA PRO A 451 2.18 -17.44 -26.87
C PRO A 451 3.25 -17.50 -27.96
N SER A 452 4.48 -17.01 -27.70
CA SER A 452 5.62 -17.23 -28.58
C SER A 452 6.21 -18.65 -28.48
N ASN A 453 5.90 -19.38 -27.41
CA ASN A 453 6.33 -20.75 -27.19
C ASN A 453 5.40 -21.74 -27.90
N ILE A 454 5.95 -22.79 -28.51
CA ILE A 454 5.19 -23.78 -29.31
C ILE A 454 4.10 -24.53 -28.53
N TRP A 455 4.19 -24.60 -27.20
CA TRP A 455 3.16 -25.18 -26.35
C TRP A 455 1.94 -24.26 -26.17
N TYR A 456 2.07 -22.97 -26.50
CA TYR A 456 1.03 -21.95 -26.35
C TYR A 456 0.80 -21.12 -27.62
N GLY A 457 1.33 -21.56 -28.77
CA GLY A 457 1.03 -20.96 -30.08
C GLY A 457 2.19 -20.50 -30.94
N GLY A 458 3.40 -20.63 -30.40
CA GLY A 458 4.64 -20.41 -31.14
C GLY A 458 4.77 -21.34 -32.34
N LYS A 459 5.47 -20.87 -33.37
CA LYS A 459 5.66 -21.62 -34.62
C LYS A 459 7.06 -22.18 -34.80
N ASP A 460 8.03 -21.63 -34.09
CA ASP A 460 9.43 -22.03 -34.22
C ASP A 460 9.81 -23.00 -33.09
N PRO A 461 9.98 -24.30 -33.40
CA PRO A 461 10.40 -25.29 -32.41
C PRO A 461 11.86 -25.14 -31.98
N LYS A 462 12.63 -24.26 -32.62
CA LYS A 462 14.02 -23.95 -32.27
C LYS A 462 14.15 -22.75 -31.33
N THR A 463 13.09 -21.95 -31.16
CA THR A 463 13.12 -20.83 -30.22
C THR A 463 13.45 -21.37 -28.83
N PRO A 464 14.49 -20.85 -28.17
CA PRO A 464 14.79 -21.21 -26.79
C PRO A 464 13.65 -20.75 -25.88
N TRP A 465 13.31 -21.56 -24.89
CA TRP A 465 12.19 -21.26 -24.01
C TRP A 465 12.71 -20.47 -22.82
N SER A 466 13.10 -21.12 -21.72
CA SER A 466 13.67 -20.41 -20.58
C SER A 466 15.13 -19.98 -20.79
N GLN A 467 15.51 -18.98 -20.02
CA GLN A 467 16.77 -18.27 -20.07
C GLN A 467 17.29 -17.98 -18.65
N ILE A 468 18.61 -17.85 -18.53
CA ILE A 468 19.24 -17.13 -17.42
C ILE A 468 19.62 -15.75 -17.92
N LEU A 469 19.12 -14.72 -17.25
CA LEU A 469 19.43 -13.32 -17.51
C LEU A 469 20.48 -12.85 -16.51
N ARG A 470 21.34 -11.91 -16.92
CA ARG A 470 22.42 -11.36 -16.10
C ARG A 470 22.39 -9.84 -16.12
N LEU A 471 22.62 -9.23 -14.96
CA LEU A 471 22.84 -7.81 -14.77
C LEU A 471 24.23 -7.61 -14.16
N ASP A 472 25.12 -6.95 -14.91
CA ASP A 472 26.53 -6.76 -14.53
C ASP A 472 26.75 -5.57 -13.58
N GLY A 473 25.79 -4.67 -13.48
CA GLY A 473 25.87 -3.50 -12.61
C GLY A 473 24.50 -2.88 -12.35
N PRO A 474 24.37 -2.06 -11.29
CA PRO A 474 23.08 -1.59 -10.79
C PRO A 474 22.29 -0.74 -11.79
N ASN A 475 22.98 -0.04 -12.70
CA ASN A 475 22.39 0.80 -13.74
C ASN A 475 22.63 0.19 -15.14
N GLY A 476 23.04 -1.07 -15.20
CA GLY A 476 23.25 -1.79 -16.44
C GLY A 476 21.94 -2.21 -17.10
N LYS A 477 22.06 -2.75 -18.31
CA LYS A 477 20.96 -3.44 -18.99
C LYS A 477 21.10 -4.94 -18.72
N TRP A 478 19.98 -5.62 -18.56
CA TRP A 478 20.00 -7.07 -18.48
C TRP A 478 20.38 -7.67 -19.84
N GLU A 479 21.11 -8.77 -19.80
CA GLU A 479 21.51 -9.53 -20.98
C GLU A 479 21.14 -11.01 -20.81
N VAL A 480 20.90 -11.70 -21.92
CA VAL A 480 20.74 -13.15 -21.91
C VAL A 480 22.12 -13.78 -21.72
N ASP A 481 22.30 -14.50 -20.62
CA ASP A 481 23.55 -15.18 -20.29
C ASP A 481 23.54 -16.66 -20.69
N LEU A 482 22.36 -17.29 -20.59
CA LEU A 482 22.12 -18.65 -21.09
C LEU A 482 20.73 -18.75 -21.70
N GLU A 483 20.64 -19.38 -22.87
CA GLU A 483 19.40 -19.90 -23.42
C GLU A 483 19.38 -21.42 -23.16
N LEU A 484 18.40 -21.93 -22.40
CA LEU A 484 18.40 -23.34 -21.97
C LEU A 484 18.10 -24.31 -23.14
N GLY A 485 17.71 -23.77 -24.29
CA GLY A 485 17.34 -24.52 -25.49
C GLY A 485 15.88 -24.97 -25.49
N PRO A 486 15.46 -25.70 -26.54
CA PRO A 486 14.08 -26.17 -26.67
C PRO A 486 13.71 -27.15 -25.56
N ASN A 487 12.42 -27.28 -25.27
CA ASN A 487 11.85 -28.18 -24.26
C ASN A 487 12.07 -27.81 -22.78
N ASN A 488 12.96 -26.86 -22.46
CA ASN A 488 13.14 -26.35 -21.09
C ASN A 488 12.20 -25.15 -20.83
N LEU A 489 10.95 -25.42 -20.43
CA LEU A 489 9.92 -24.37 -20.27
C LEU A 489 10.27 -23.34 -19.20
N ARG A 490 10.94 -23.80 -18.15
CA ARG A 490 11.25 -23.04 -16.94
C ARG A 490 12.69 -23.35 -16.57
N ALA A 491 13.45 -22.30 -16.25
CA ALA A 491 14.62 -22.45 -15.41
C ALA A 491 14.10 -22.60 -13.96
N GLU A 492 13.81 -23.84 -13.58
CA GLU A 492 13.07 -24.23 -12.37
C GLU A 492 13.74 -23.79 -11.07
N ASN A 493 15.07 -23.67 -11.07
CA ASN A 493 15.86 -23.13 -9.97
C ASN A 493 17.13 -22.43 -10.49
N LEU A 494 17.62 -21.47 -9.69
CA LEU A 494 18.91 -20.81 -9.85
C LEU A 494 19.48 -20.52 -8.47
N LYS A 495 20.69 -21.02 -8.17
CA LYS A 495 21.36 -20.80 -6.89
C LYS A 495 22.88 -20.67 -7.03
N SER A 496 23.45 -19.77 -6.22
CA SER A 496 24.88 -19.62 -6.01
C SER A 496 25.27 -20.42 -4.77
N VAL A 497 25.95 -21.55 -4.95
CA VAL A 497 26.30 -22.48 -3.87
C VAL A 497 27.80 -22.52 -3.65
N THR A 498 28.24 -22.75 -2.40
CA THR A 498 29.66 -22.77 -2.04
C THR A 498 30.04 -24.09 -1.38
N PHE A 499 31.09 -24.72 -1.91
CA PHE A 499 31.75 -25.90 -1.33
C PHE A 499 33.05 -25.46 -0.67
N GLY A 500 33.28 -25.90 0.57
CA GLY A 500 34.53 -25.81 1.31
C GLY A 500 35.29 -27.15 1.42
N THR A 501 34.64 -28.29 1.16
CA THR A 501 35.29 -29.62 1.13
C THR A 501 35.04 -30.36 -0.19
N ASP A 502 35.93 -31.29 -0.51
CA ASP A 502 35.80 -32.21 -1.65
C ASP A 502 34.94 -33.45 -1.31
N GLY A 503 34.77 -34.34 -2.29
CA GLY A 503 34.01 -35.60 -2.12
C GLY A 503 34.62 -36.62 -1.14
N ALA A 504 35.82 -36.38 -0.63
CA ALA A 504 36.46 -37.19 0.41
C ALA A 504 36.43 -36.49 1.79
N GLY A 505 35.88 -35.28 1.87
CA GLY A 505 35.79 -34.49 3.11
C GLY A 505 37.05 -33.66 3.39
N ASN A 506 38.03 -33.64 2.47
CA ASN A 506 39.20 -32.81 2.62
C ASN A 506 38.83 -31.35 2.37
N SER A 507 39.39 -30.42 3.15
CA SER A 507 39.22 -28.99 2.89
C SER A 507 39.84 -28.61 1.54
N LEU A 508 39.08 -27.87 0.74
CA LEU A 508 39.59 -27.22 -0.46
C LEU A 508 40.54 -26.09 -0.04
N GLU A 509 41.60 -25.83 -0.84
CA GLU A 509 42.54 -24.74 -0.56
C GLU A 509 41.81 -23.40 -0.40
N ARG A 510 40.75 -23.20 -1.19
CA ARG A 510 39.80 -22.09 -1.07
C ARG A 510 38.40 -22.62 -1.35
N PRO A 511 37.37 -22.11 -0.64
CA PRO A 511 35.99 -22.43 -0.99
C PRO A 511 35.68 -22.10 -2.45
N VAL A 512 34.96 -23.00 -3.12
CA VAL A 512 34.56 -22.86 -4.51
C VAL A 512 33.08 -22.54 -4.59
N THR A 513 32.75 -21.38 -5.17
CA THR A 513 31.36 -20.95 -5.40
C THR A 513 30.97 -21.16 -6.86
N LEU A 514 29.87 -21.86 -7.09
CA LEU A 514 29.29 -22.19 -8.39
C LEU A 514 27.89 -21.59 -8.53
N LEU A 515 27.56 -21.04 -9.70
CA LEU A 515 26.19 -20.68 -10.07
C LEU A 515 25.56 -21.83 -10.85
N ILE A 516 24.43 -22.33 -10.36
CA ILE A 516 23.77 -23.53 -10.88
C ILE A 516 22.32 -23.20 -11.24
N ALA A 517 21.91 -23.56 -12.44
CA ALA A 517 20.52 -23.56 -12.86
C ALA A 517 20.04 -24.98 -13.15
N THR A 518 18.75 -25.25 -12.91
CA THR A 518 18.15 -26.55 -13.24
C THR A 518 16.85 -26.38 -14.00
N ALA A 519 16.55 -27.36 -14.85
CA ALA A 519 15.30 -27.43 -15.58
C ALA A 519 14.96 -28.89 -15.89
N TYR A 520 13.68 -29.17 -16.09
CA TYR A 520 13.27 -30.42 -16.72
C TYR A 520 12.78 -30.16 -18.14
N SER A 521 13.09 -31.11 -19.03
CA SER A 521 12.75 -31.06 -20.45
C SER A 521 11.91 -32.29 -20.80
N PRO A 522 10.58 -32.15 -20.96
CA PRO A 522 9.72 -33.27 -21.32
C PRO A 522 10.13 -33.97 -22.62
N ASN A 523 9.99 -35.28 -22.64
CA ASN A 523 10.31 -36.15 -23.77
C ASN A 523 9.43 -37.42 -23.76
N ALA A 524 9.67 -38.33 -24.71
CA ALA A 524 8.84 -39.52 -24.88
C ALA A 524 8.91 -40.50 -23.69
N THR A 525 9.91 -40.38 -22.82
CA THR A 525 10.15 -41.26 -21.67
C THR A 525 9.93 -40.53 -20.33
N GLY A 526 9.18 -39.43 -20.34
CA GLY A 526 8.94 -38.58 -19.15
C GLY A 526 9.59 -37.20 -19.36
N ALA A 527 10.69 -36.94 -18.66
CA ALA A 527 11.54 -35.76 -18.89
C ALA A 527 13.02 -36.07 -18.69
N ASP A 528 13.89 -35.25 -19.26
CA ASP A 528 15.29 -35.17 -18.85
C ASP A 528 15.45 -34.10 -17.78
N ILE A 529 16.27 -34.38 -16.75
CA ILE A 529 16.62 -33.42 -15.71
C ILE A 529 17.98 -32.82 -16.07
N ASN A 530 17.97 -31.54 -16.45
CA ASN A 530 19.15 -30.81 -16.88
C ASN A 530 19.69 -29.95 -15.74
N VAL A 531 21.00 -30.01 -15.54
CA VAL A 531 21.77 -29.14 -14.63
C VAL A 531 22.72 -28.31 -15.49
N PHE A 532 22.72 -27.01 -15.28
CA PHE A 532 23.59 -26.06 -15.97
C PHE A 532 24.47 -25.40 -14.93
N VAL A 533 25.79 -25.50 -15.08
CA VAL A 533 26.75 -24.88 -14.16
C VAL A 533 27.55 -23.83 -14.92
N ARG A 534 27.59 -22.62 -14.38
CA ARG A 534 28.33 -21.52 -14.99
C ARG A 534 29.83 -21.71 -14.84
N ASP A 535 30.57 -21.56 -15.94
CA ASP A 535 31.99 -21.26 -15.92
C ASP A 535 32.17 -19.74 -15.95
N ASP A 536 32.46 -19.15 -14.78
CA ASP A 536 32.63 -17.69 -14.67
C ASP A 536 33.84 -17.16 -15.43
N ALA A 537 34.88 -17.97 -15.62
CA ALA A 537 36.10 -17.55 -16.30
C ALA A 537 35.90 -17.49 -17.81
N ALA A 538 35.23 -18.51 -18.37
CA ALA A 538 34.90 -18.55 -19.79
C ALA A 538 33.64 -17.73 -20.14
N GLY A 539 32.79 -17.42 -19.15
CA GLY A 539 31.49 -16.79 -19.37
C GLY A 539 30.47 -17.74 -20.01
N THR A 540 30.73 -19.05 -20.02
CA THR A 540 29.89 -20.09 -20.62
C THR A 540 29.16 -20.91 -19.56
N TRP A 541 28.32 -21.85 -20.00
CA TRP A 541 27.59 -22.77 -19.12
C TRP A 541 27.82 -24.21 -19.58
N GLU A 542 28.16 -25.08 -18.63
CA GLU A 542 28.29 -26.51 -18.83
C GLU A 542 26.95 -27.19 -18.53
N LYS A 543 26.46 -28.01 -19.47
CA LYS A 543 25.18 -28.71 -19.32
C LYS A 543 25.40 -30.19 -19.06
N THR A 544 24.95 -30.65 -17.90
CA THR A 544 24.91 -32.07 -17.54
C THR A 544 23.46 -32.57 -17.47
N VAL A 545 23.22 -33.80 -17.93
CA VAL A 545 21.92 -34.46 -17.77
C VAL A 545 22.01 -35.38 -16.56
N LEU A 546 21.34 -34.99 -15.47
CA LEU A 546 21.32 -35.75 -14.22
C LEU A 546 20.52 -37.05 -14.39
N ILE A 547 19.36 -36.96 -15.04
CA ILE A 547 18.48 -38.11 -15.30
C ILE A 547 17.99 -38.03 -16.74
N ARG A 548 18.05 -39.16 -17.45
CA ARG A 548 17.44 -39.31 -18.78
C ARG A 548 16.13 -40.06 -18.65
N GLY A 549 15.03 -39.47 -19.08
CA GLY A 549 13.71 -40.11 -19.08
C GLY A 549 13.26 -40.55 -17.69
N THR A 550 12.72 -39.62 -16.92
CA THR A 550 12.24 -39.84 -15.55
C THR A 550 11.05 -40.81 -15.42
N GLY A 551 10.32 -41.09 -16.49
CA GLY A 551 9.03 -41.79 -16.46
C GLY A 551 7.87 -40.95 -15.89
N GLU A 552 8.12 -39.70 -15.52
CA GLU A 552 7.15 -38.83 -14.83
C GLU A 552 6.63 -37.73 -15.75
N GLY A 553 5.37 -37.34 -15.55
CA GLY A 553 4.72 -36.24 -16.25
C GLY A 553 4.72 -34.93 -15.46
N GLY A 554 4.75 -33.79 -16.16
CA GLY A 554 4.50 -32.47 -15.57
C GLY A 554 5.41 -32.12 -14.39
N GLU A 555 4.82 -31.54 -13.34
CA GLU A 555 5.55 -31.06 -12.16
C GLU A 555 6.19 -32.16 -11.30
N ASN A 556 5.91 -33.44 -11.55
CA ASN A 556 6.56 -34.55 -10.87
C ASN A 556 8.06 -34.65 -11.23
N ASN A 557 8.54 -33.81 -12.16
CA ASN A 557 9.94 -33.63 -12.56
C ASN A 557 10.58 -32.35 -12.00
N SER A 558 9.82 -31.52 -11.28
CA SER A 558 10.20 -30.16 -10.93
C SER A 558 11.39 -30.12 -9.95
N THR A 559 12.35 -29.24 -10.22
CA THR A 559 13.57 -29.02 -9.41
C THR A 559 13.50 -27.66 -8.74
N ARG A 560 12.64 -27.48 -7.72
CA ARG A 560 12.27 -26.15 -7.18
C ARG A 560 13.30 -25.50 -6.26
N CYS A 561 14.12 -26.28 -5.60
CA CYS A 561 15.02 -25.82 -4.56
C CYS A 561 16.33 -26.62 -4.63
N MET A 562 17.40 -26.05 -4.09
CA MET A 562 18.66 -26.74 -3.85
C MET A 562 19.43 -26.02 -2.75
N THR A 563 20.33 -26.73 -2.07
CA THR A 563 21.29 -26.14 -1.12
C THR A 563 22.52 -27.00 -1.02
N VAL A 564 23.67 -26.41 -0.66
CA VAL A 564 24.81 -27.16 -0.15
C VAL A 564 24.67 -27.30 1.36
N TYR A 565 25.04 -28.46 1.88
CA TYR A 565 25.11 -28.73 3.31
C TYR A 565 26.30 -29.63 3.61
N ARG A 566 27.00 -29.34 4.71
CA ARG A 566 28.10 -30.16 5.21
C ARG A 566 27.57 -31.22 6.15
N ASP A 567 27.72 -32.47 5.75
CA ASP A 567 27.45 -33.59 6.64
C ASP A 567 28.41 -33.54 7.84
N ARG A 568 27.85 -33.43 9.05
CA ARG A 568 28.59 -33.21 10.31
C ARG A 568 29.34 -34.45 10.79
N VAL A 569 29.04 -35.62 10.24
CA VAL A 569 29.71 -36.88 10.59
C VAL A 569 30.86 -37.17 9.63
N THR A 570 30.67 -36.94 8.33
CA THR A 570 31.64 -37.24 7.28
C THR A 570 32.51 -36.05 6.88
N GLY A 571 32.08 -34.81 7.19
CA GLY A 571 32.76 -33.58 6.80
C GLY A 571 32.59 -33.19 5.31
N VAL A 572 31.84 -33.96 4.54
CA VAL A 572 31.66 -33.76 3.10
C VAL A 572 30.58 -32.72 2.82
N ASP A 573 30.90 -31.73 1.98
CA ASP A 573 29.91 -30.84 1.39
C ASP A 573 29.19 -31.52 0.23
N ARG A 574 27.86 -31.56 0.33
CA ARG A 574 27.00 -32.10 -0.71
C ARG A 574 26.02 -31.04 -1.17
N LEU A 575 25.83 -30.94 -2.48
CA LEU A 575 24.68 -30.26 -3.08
C LEU A 575 23.49 -31.20 -3.02
N PHE A 576 22.39 -30.76 -2.43
CA PHE A 576 21.13 -31.49 -2.37
C PHE A 576 20.15 -30.88 -3.35
N LEU A 577 19.68 -31.68 -4.29
CA LEU A 577 18.74 -31.29 -5.34
C LEU A 577 17.51 -32.22 -5.32
N PRO A 578 16.39 -31.78 -4.74
CA PRO A 578 15.11 -32.46 -4.91
C PRO A 578 14.66 -32.46 -6.37
N VAL A 579 14.36 -33.65 -6.88
CA VAL A 579 13.85 -33.89 -8.24
C VAL A 579 12.45 -34.46 -8.15
N GLY A 580 11.46 -33.56 -8.11
CA GLY A 580 10.04 -33.90 -8.12
C GLY A 580 9.68 -35.04 -7.16
N LEU A 581 9.09 -36.12 -7.67
CA LEU A 581 8.77 -37.31 -6.87
C LEU A 581 9.94 -38.28 -6.73
N LEU A 582 10.99 -38.18 -7.55
CA LEU A 582 12.05 -39.18 -7.62
C LEU A 582 12.93 -39.20 -6.37
N GLY A 583 13.03 -38.08 -5.65
CA GLY A 583 13.81 -37.98 -4.42
C GLY A 583 14.80 -36.82 -4.43
N ILE A 584 15.67 -36.81 -3.42
CA ILE A 584 16.75 -35.83 -3.30
C ILE A 584 18.03 -36.46 -3.84
N PHE A 585 18.49 -35.97 -4.99
CA PHE A 585 19.79 -36.33 -5.54
C PHE A 585 20.87 -35.51 -4.86
N THR A 586 22.05 -36.10 -4.69
CA THR A 586 23.18 -35.39 -4.10
C THR A 586 24.41 -35.46 -4.99
N GLY A 587 25.26 -34.45 -4.90
CA GLY A 587 26.52 -34.40 -5.63
C GLY A 587 27.59 -33.69 -4.82
N VAL A 588 28.84 -34.08 -5.05
CA VAL A 588 30.02 -33.50 -4.39
C VAL A 588 30.83 -32.67 -5.37
N TYR A 589 31.59 -31.70 -4.85
CA TYR A 589 32.53 -30.96 -5.67
C TYR A 589 33.65 -31.88 -6.17
N ASP A 590 33.89 -31.84 -7.48
CA ASP A 590 34.92 -32.60 -8.16
C ASP A 590 35.41 -31.78 -9.36
N ALA A 591 36.63 -31.27 -9.31
CA ALA A 591 37.14 -30.34 -10.33
C ALA A 591 37.33 -30.97 -11.72
N ASP A 592 37.39 -32.31 -11.78
CA ASP A 592 37.78 -33.05 -12.99
C ASP A 592 36.58 -33.49 -13.84
N VAL A 593 35.35 -33.32 -13.33
CA VAL A 593 34.11 -33.66 -14.06
C VAL A 593 33.44 -32.42 -14.67
N PRO A 594 32.71 -32.58 -15.79
CA PRO A 594 31.90 -31.50 -16.36
C PRO A 594 30.94 -30.89 -15.34
N GLY A 595 30.93 -29.55 -15.26
CA GLY A 595 30.12 -28.80 -14.30
C GLY A 595 30.63 -28.88 -12.86
N LYS A 596 31.78 -29.52 -12.63
CA LYS A 596 32.48 -29.64 -11.34
C LYS A 596 31.68 -30.30 -10.21
N ILE A 597 30.64 -31.06 -10.56
CA ILE A 597 29.77 -31.76 -9.62
C ILE A 597 29.66 -33.21 -10.05
N ARG A 598 30.18 -34.11 -9.20
CA ARG A 598 30.00 -35.54 -9.37
C ARG A 598 28.75 -35.97 -8.62
N TRP A 599 27.71 -36.32 -9.38
CA TRP A 599 26.41 -36.74 -8.85
C TRP A 599 26.40 -38.22 -8.45
N ASP A 600 25.66 -38.52 -7.40
CA ASP A 600 25.30 -39.90 -7.07
C ASP A 600 24.27 -40.44 -8.06
N GLU A 601 24.37 -41.73 -8.40
CA GLU A 601 23.48 -42.37 -9.39
C GLU A 601 22.03 -42.48 -8.89
N ASN A 602 21.85 -42.58 -7.57
CA ASN A 602 20.55 -42.79 -6.94
C ASN A 602 20.24 -41.65 -5.96
N PRO A 603 18.95 -41.29 -5.79
CA PRO A 603 18.55 -40.30 -4.81
C PRO A 603 18.75 -40.83 -3.38
N GLU A 604 19.26 -39.99 -2.49
CA GLU A 604 19.53 -40.31 -1.08
C GLU A 604 18.25 -40.73 -0.34
N THR A 605 17.14 -40.02 -0.58
CA THR A 605 15.85 -40.28 0.09
C THR A 605 15.04 -41.43 -0.53
N GLY A 606 15.40 -41.87 -1.74
CA GLY A 606 14.45 -42.57 -2.60
C GLY A 606 13.24 -41.71 -2.99
N ARG A 607 12.21 -42.35 -3.55
CA ARG A 607 10.99 -41.70 -4.04
C ARG A 607 10.21 -41.02 -2.90
N LEU A 608 9.80 -39.78 -3.12
CA LEU A 608 8.97 -39.00 -2.20
C LEU A 608 7.48 -39.13 -2.55
N GLU A 609 6.61 -39.03 -1.53
CA GLU A 609 5.15 -39.03 -1.71
C GLU A 609 4.66 -37.79 -2.48
N LYS A 610 5.32 -36.65 -2.26
CA LYS A 610 5.05 -35.37 -2.91
C LYS A 610 6.39 -34.67 -3.16
N ARG A 611 6.44 -33.84 -4.19
CA ARG A 611 7.67 -33.10 -4.49
C ARG A 611 8.06 -32.16 -3.36
N SER A 612 9.36 -32.05 -3.11
CA SER A 612 9.87 -31.06 -2.18
C SER A 612 9.74 -29.65 -2.74
N LEU A 613 9.37 -28.70 -1.89
CA LEU A 613 9.23 -27.29 -2.26
C LEU A 613 10.23 -26.40 -1.53
N ALA A 614 10.91 -26.92 -0.50
CA ALA A 614 11.90 -26.18 0.24
C ALA A 614 12.88 -27.11 0.96
N ILE A 615 14.14 -26.67 1.03
CA ILE A 615 15.25 -27.32 1.72
C ILE A 615 16.11 -26.21 2.33
N VAL A 616 16.52 -26.36 3.59
CA VAL A 616 17.29 -25.40 4.38
C VAL A 616 18.21 -26.13 5.36
N GLU A 617 19.28 -25.48 5.80
CA GLU A 617 20.02 -25.91 7.00
C GLU A 617 19.45 -25.19 8.21
N ALA A 618 19.13 -25.93 9.28
CA ALA A 618 18.64 -25.39 10.55
C ALA A 618 19.08 -26.29 11.71
N ASN A 619 19.50 -25.70 12.83
CA ASN A 619 20.00 -26.39 14.02
C ASN A 619 21.05 -27.45 13.65
N ASP A 620 22.06 -27.02 12.88
CA ASP A 620 23.17 -27.83 12.36
C ASP A 620 22.74 -29.05 11.50
N SER A 621 21.48 -29.09 11.05
CA SER A 621 20.91 -30.22 10.30
C SER A 621 20.29 -29.78 8.98
N LEU A 622 20.34 -30.62 7.96
CA LEU A 622 19.56 -30.41 6.74
C LEU A 622 18.08 -30.73 6.97
N VAL A 623 17.20 -29.80 6.61
CA VAL A 623 15.75 -29.91 6.77
C VAL A 623 15.07 -29.68 5.41
N TYR A 624 14.07 -30.49 5.07
CA TYR A 624 13.31 -30.33 3.83
C TYR A 624 11.83 -30.65 4.01
N SER A 625 11.00 -30.09 3.11
CA SER A 625 9.57 -30.40 3.05
C SER A 625 9.24 -31.46 1.99
N SER A 626 8.17 -32.23 2.22
CA SER A 626 7.53 -33.07 1.21
C SER A 626 6.05 -33.21 1.54
N GLY A 627 5.19 -32.57 0.73
CA GLY A 627 3.75 -32.56 0.97
C GLY A 627 3.39 -31.84 2.28
N THR A 628 2.81 -32.58 3.23
CA THR A 628 2.47 -32.06 4.57
C THR A 628 3.64 -32.15 5.55
N LYS A 629 4.66 -32.93 5.24
CA LYS A 629 5.68 -33.34 6.21
C LYS A 629 6.95 -32.51 6.07
N ILE A 630 7.62 -32.30 7.19
CA ILE A 630 8.96 -31.72 7.30
C ILE A 630 9.88 -32.80 7.88
N TYR A 631 11.01 -33.01 7.22
CA TYR A 631 11.99 -34.02 7.55
C TYR A 631 13.32 -33.38 7.89
N ARG A 632 14.04 -33.98 8.84
CA ARG A 632 15.43 -33.70 9.16
C ARG A 632 16.30 -34.86 8.69
N ARG A 633 17.39 -34.57 7.99
CA ARG A 633 18.43 -35.54 7.69
C ARG A 633 19.24 -35.85 8.95
N ASN A 634 19.50 -37.13 9.20
CA ASN A 634 20.46 -37.57 10.21
C ASN A 634 21.73 -37.99 9.48
N ASP A 635 22.82 -37.31 9.81
CA ASP A 635 24.09 -37.37 9.09
C ASP A 635 24.84 -38.69 9.27
N GLY A 636 25.73 -38.96 8.31
CA GLY A 636 26.54 -40.17 8.30
C GLY A 636 26.82 -40.68 6.88
N PRO A 637 27.72 -41.68 6.75
CA PRO A 637 27.99 -42.32 5.46
C PRO A 637 26.77 -43.06 4.89
N SER A 638 25.81 -43.43 5.75
CA SER A 638 24.51 -43.98 5.39
C SER A 638 23.42 -43.13 6.04
N PRO A 639 23.08 -41.97 5.47
CA PRO A 639 22.16 -41.02 6.08
C PRO A 639 20.75 -41.60 6.18
N THR A 640 20.01 -41.14 7.19
CA THR A 640 18.58 -41.46 7.36
C THR A 640 17.78 -40.17 7.47
N HIS A 641 16.46 -40.24 7.35
CA HIS A 641 15.60 -39.05 7.41
C HIS A 641 14.47 -39.25 8.42
N SER A 642 14.44 -38.37 9.43
CA SER A 642 13.41 -38.39 10.48
C SER A 642 12.35 -37.34 10.18
N MET A 643 11.08 -37.73 10.18
CA MET A 643 9.97 -36.76 10.14
C MET A 643 9.93 -36.00 11.47
N ILE A 644 10.06 -34.68 11.43
CA ILE A 644 10.06 -33.83 12.62
C ILE A 644 8.73 -33.09 12.83
N PHE A 645 7.93 -32.92 11.77
CA PHE A 645 6.62 -32.28 11.84
C PHE A 645 5.70 -32.74 10.70
N ASP A 646 4.41 -32.93 10.98
CA ASP A 646 3.37 -33.14 9.97
C ASP A 646 2.35 -31.99 10.06
N ALA A 647 2.31 -31.14 9.04
CA ALA A 647 1.40 -30.01 8.95
C ALA A 647 -0.06 -30.42 8.73
N SER A 648 -0.36 -31.69 8.42
CA SER A 648 -1.75 -32.16 8.30
C SER A 648 -2.53 -31.96 9.61
N GLN A 649 -1.85 -31.98 10.75
CA GLN A 649 -2.43 -31.75 12.08
C GLN A 649 -3.00 -30.33 12.26
N LEU A 650 -2.63 -29.37 11.41
CA LEU A 650 -3.14 -28.01 11.41
C LEU A 650 -4.49 -27.87 10.68
N SER A 651 -4.97 -28.93 10.03
CA SER A 651 -6.18 -28.90 9.18
C SER A 651 -7.45 -29.18 9.99
N LYS A 652 -8.49 -28.36 9.79
CA LYS A 652 -9.76 -28.41 10.54
C LYS A 652 -10.71 -29.47 9.98
N GLY A 653 -10.41 -30.75 10.23
CA GLY A 653 -11.36 -31.86 10.04
C GLY A 653 -10.94 -32.94 9.04
N PRO A 654 -11.56 -34.13 9.07
CA PRO A 654 -11.11 -35.34 8.35
C PRO A 654 -10.99 -35.17 6.84
N GLU A 655 -11.86 -34.36 6.22
CA GLU A 655 -11.91 -34.13 4.77
C GLU A 655 -10.76 -33.23 4.27
N SER A 656 -10.11 -32.49 5.17
CA SER A 656 -8.95 -31.62 4.92
C SER A 656 -7.61 -32.21 5.42
N LYS A 657 -7.65 -33.37 6.10
CA LYS A 657 -6.45 -34.00 6.67
C LYS A 657 -5.62 -34.67 5.56
N GLY A 658 -4.68 -33.92 4.99
CA GLY A 658 -3.58 -34.47 4.19
C GLY A 658 -3.74 -34.42 2.67
N ASN A 659 -4.83 -33.87 2.13
CA ASN A 659 -5.02 -33.78 0.68
C ASN A 659 -4.25 -32.60 0.07
N VAL A 660 -2.96 -32.78 -0.21
CA VAL A 660 -2.15 -31.75 -0.87
C VAL A 660 -2.22 -31.90 -2.39
N ALA A 661 -2.79 -30.88 -3.03
CA ALA A 661 -2.64 -30.66 -4.46
C ALA A 661 -1.19 -30.24 -4.76
N SER A 662 -0.42 -31.10 -5.43
CA SER A 662 1.01 -30.86 -5.73
C SER A 662 1.32 -29.50 -6.42
N PRO A 663 0.47 -28.95 -7.30
CA PRO A 663 0.74 -27.65 -7.92
C PRO A 663 0.76 -26.49 -6.93
N VAL A 664 -0.21 -26.44 -6.02
CA VAL A 664 -0.54 -25.26 -5.20
C VAL A 664 -0.47 -25.47 -3.69
N GLY A 665 -0.40 -26.71 -3.22
CA GLY A 665 -0.43 -27.01 -1.79
C GLY A 665 0.92 -27.40 -1.21
N GLY A 666 0.92 -27.69 0.10
CA GLY A 666 2.05 -28.22 0.87
C GLY A 666 2.76 -27.19 1.76
N VAL A 667 3.86 -27.62 2.38
CA VAL A 667 4.78 -26.76 3.13
C VAL A 667 5.70 -26.01 2.18
N ARG A 668 5.62 -24.67 2.20
CA ARG A 668 6.29 -23.75 1.28
C ARG A 668 7.08 -22.68 2.01
N GLY A 669 8.03 -22.03 1.32
CA GLY A 669 8.82 -20.94 1.87
C GLY A 669 9.55 -21.26 3.18
N LEU A 670 9.92 -22.54 3.40
CA LEU A 670 10.61 -22.96 4.61
C LEU A 670 11.90 -22.13 4.78
N SER A 671 12.07 -21.51 5.93
CA SER A 671 13.17 -20.58 6.22
C SER A 671 13.49 -20.60 7.71
N VAL A 672 14.66 -20.09 8.05
CA VAL A 672 15.20 -20.16 9.41
C VAL A 672 15.18 -18.78 10.04
N ILE A 673 14.74 -18.72 11.30
CA ILE A 673 14.69 -17.50 12.10
C ILE A 673 15.21 -17.79 13.52
N PRO A 674 15.68 -16.79 14.28
CA PRO A 674 16.03 -16.99 15.68
C PRO A 674 14.82 -17.48 16.49
N ASN A 675 15.04 -18.43 17.40
CA ASN A 675 14.03 -18.85 18.35
C ASN A 675 13.80 -17.73 19.40
N PRO A 676 12.56 -17.28 19.64
CA PRO A 676 12.31 -16.23 20.63
C PRO A 676 12.47 -16.67 22.09
N GLU A 677 12.37 -17.98 22.37
CA GLU A 677 12.38 -18.52 23.74
C GLU A 677 13.69 -19.28 24.05
N GLY A 678 14.68 -19.26 23.15
CA GLY A 678 15.90 -20.06 23.32
C GLY A 678 17.07 -19.63 22.42
N GLN A 679 18.17 -20.37 22.50
CA GLN A 679 19.37 -20.13 21.67
C GLN A 679 19.37 -20.91 20.35
N SER A 680 18.36 -21.77 20.13
CA SER A 680 18.20 -22.53 18.89
C SER A 680 17.60 -21.70 17.77
N GLU A 681 17.47 -22.32 16.60
CA GLU A 681 16.78 -21.76 15.45
C GLU A 681 15.38 -22.33 15.32
N SER A 682 14.45 -21.50 14.84
CA SER A 682 13.07 -21.87 14.53
C SER A 682 12.86 -21.97 13.01
N LEU A 683 11.94 -22.84 12.61
CA LEU A 683 11.53 -22.99 11.21
C LEU A 683 10.27 -22.16 10.95
N LEU A 684 10.34 -21.22 10.00
CA LEU A 684 9.19 -20.46 9.52
C LEU A 684 8.77 -21.00 8.15
N PHE A 685 7.47 -21.25 7.95
CA PHE A 685 6.96 -21.72 6.67
C PHE A 685 5.52 -21.29 6.42
N VAL A 686 5.10 -21.38 5.16
CA VAL A 686 3.70 -21.21 4.76
C VAL A 686 3.06 -22.59 4.63
N TRP A 687 1.98 -22.78 5.37
CA TRP A 687 1.08 -23.90 5.22
C TRP A 687 -0.03 -23.56 4.23
N ALA A 688 0.02 -24.20 3.06
CA ALA A 688 -0.99 -24.07 2.03
C ALA A 688 -1.71 -25.42 1.81
N PRO A 689 -2.72 -25.79 2.61
CA PRO A 689 -3.50 -26.98 2.36
C PRO A 689 -4.50 -26.75 1.23
N ASP A 690 -4.82 -27.83 0.51
CA ASP A 690 -5.89 -27.93 -0.50
C ASP A 690 -5.79 -26.90 -1.66
N SER A 691 -6.72 -26.94 -2.62
CA SER A 691 -6.78 -25.99 -3.74
C SER A 691 -7.51 -24.67 -3.40
N LYS A 692 -7.95 -24.50 -2.14
CA LYS A 692 -8.66 -23.30 -1.64
C LYS A 692 -7.93 -22.68 -0.45
N SER A 693 -6.60 -22.61 -0.58
CA SER A 693 -5.74 -22.22 0.53
C SER A 693 -5.94 -20.78 0.98
N ARG A 694 -5.74 -20.54 2.28
CA ARG A 694 -5.60 -19.21 2.88
C ARG A 694 -4.14 -18.80 3.11
N SER A 695 -3.20 -19.72 2.85
CA SER A 695 -1.75 -19.59 3.07
C SER A 695 -1.39 -19.01 4.45
N CYS A 696 -1.32 -19.88 5.46
CA CYS A 696 -1.04 -19.46 6.83
C CYS A 696 0.44 -19.65 7.18
N VAL A 697 1.03 -18.64 7.80
CA VAL A 697 2.42 -18.68 8.29
C VAL A 697 2.46 -19.40 9.63
N VAL A 698 3.38 -20.36 9.72
CA VAL A 698 3.58 -21.22 10.88
C VAL A 698 5.06 -21.20 11.25
N ARG A 699 5.33 -21.03 12.54
CA ARG A 699 6.65 -21.12 13.14
C ARG A 699 6.76 -22.41 13.96
N LEU A 700 7.86 -23.14 13.81
CA LEU A 700 8.20 -24.30 14.64
C LEU A 700 9.40 -23.98 15.51
N ASP A 701 9.22 -24.15 16.81
CA ASP A 701 10.25 -23.92 17.81
C ASP A 701 10.67 -25.25 18.40
N GLN A 702 11.97 -25.45 18.54
CA GLN A 702 12.49 -26.60 19.26
C GLN A 702 12.52 -26.28 20.76
N ASP A 703 11.88 -27.12 21.57
CA ASP A 703 11.97 -27.04 23.03
C ASP A 703 13.28 -27.66 23.57
N GLU A 704 13.52 -27.54 24.88
CA GLU A 704 14.71 -28.07 25.55
C GLU A 704 14.87 -29.60 25.41
N THR A 705 13.80 -30.33 25.08
CA THR A 705 13.81 -31.78 24.87
C THR A 705 14.07 -32.17 23.41
N GLY A 706 14.19 -31.17 22.51
CA GLY A 706 14.38 -31.38 21.09
C GLY A 706 13.08 -31.58 20.30
N LYS A 707 11.91 -31.46 20.94
CA LYS A 707 10.60 -31.60 20.30
C LYS A 707 10.16 -30.28 19.67
N TYR A 708 9.49 -30.36 18.52
CA TYR A 708 8.98 -29.19 17.82
C TYR A 708 7.57 -28.81 18.29
N LEU A 709 7.43 -27.60 18.82
CA LEU A 709 6.18 -26.91 19.09
C LEU A 709 5.83 -26.01 17.90
N HIS A 710 4.54 -25.79 17.62
CA HIS A 710 4.12 -24.95 16.51
C HIS A 710 3.32 -23.74 16.98
N THR A 711 3.56 -22.60 16.34
CA THR A 711 2.79 -21.37 16.50
C THR A 711 2.26 -20.96 15.13
N LYS A 712 0.95 -20.90 14.97
CA LYS A 712 0.35 -20.23 13.81
C LYS A 712 0.42 -18.74 14.05
N GLU A 713 1.18 -18.03 13.23
CA GLU A 713 1.37 -16.58 13.40
C GLU A 713 0.25 -15.79 12.73
N GLU A 714 0.05 -16.00 11.41
CA GLU A 714 -0.89 -15.19 10.63
C GLU A 714 -1.35 -15.93 9.37
N CYS A 715 -2.39 -15.47 8.67
CA CYS A 715 -2.70 -15.93 7.31
C CYS A 715 -2.68 -14.80 6.29
N VAL A 716 -2.07 -15.07 5.13
CA VAL A 716 -1.94 -14.11 4.04
C VAL A 716 -3.30 -13.63 3.53
N ALA A 717 -4.30 -14.52 3.47
CA ALA A 717 -5.65 -14.13 3.09
C ALA A 717 -6.31 -13.17 4.09
N ASP A 718 -6.00 -13.28 5.38
CA ASP A 718 -6.52 -12.37 6.43
C ASP A 718 -5.84 -11.01 6.33
N LEU A 719 -4.50 -10.99 6.23
CA LEU A 719 -3.73 -9.76 5.99
C LEU A 719 -4.18 -9.01 4.74
N MET A 720 -4.40 -9.73 3.64
CA MET A 720 -4.83 -9.14 2.38
C MET A 720 -6.27 -8.60 2.47
N SER A 721 -7.16 -9.30 3.18
CA SER A 721 -8.52 -8.82 3.43
C SER A 721 -8.52 -7.52 4.23
N GLU A 722 -7.74 -7.45 5.31
CA GLU A 722 -7.55 -6.23 6.09
C GLU A 722 -6.94 -5.11 5.22
N TYR A 723 -5.93 -5.44 4.43
CA TYR A 723 -5.25 -4.48 3.56
C TYR A 723 -6.19 -3.83 2.55
N LEU A 724 -7.18 -4.58 2.08
CA LEU A 724 -8.22 -4.13 1.15
C LEU A 724 -9.51 -3.67 1.86
N SER A 725 -9.41 -3.24 3.13
CA SER A 725 -10.53 -2.70 3.91
C SER A 725 -11.71 -3.70 4.03
N GLY A 726 -11.39 -4.94 4.40
CA GLY A 726 -12.33 -6.03 4.61
C GLY A 726 -12.83 -6.72 3.33
N ASN A 727 -12.18 -6.49 2.18
CA ASN A 727 -12.61 -7.12 0.93
C ASN A 727 -12.36 -8.64 0.96
N PRO A 728 -13.32 -9.48 0.51
CA PRO A 728 -13.16 -10.92 0.56
C PRO A 728 -11.92 -11.40 -0.22
N VAL A 729 -11.16 -12.32 0.40
CA VAL A 729 -10.08 -13.07 -0.25
C VAL A 729 -10.43 -14.54 -0.25
N TYR A 730 -10.60 -15.11 -1.45
CA TYR A 730 -11.09 -16.48 -1.64
C TYR A 730 -9.97 -17.51 -1.76
N TYR A 731 -8.79 -17.07 -2.16
CA TYR A 731 -7.62 -17.91 -2.32
C TYR A 731 -6.36 -17.06 -2.11
N ALA A 732 -5.34 -17.65 -1.51
CA ALA A 732 -4.01 -17.08 -1.41
C ALA A 732 -2.95 -18.17 -1.57
N LEU A 733 -1.87 -17.87 -2.29
CA LEU A 733 -0.69 -18.72 -2.41
C LEU A 733 0.56 -17.88 -2.12
N ALA A 734 1.34 -18.30 -1.13
CA ALA A 734 2.54 -17.59 -0.68
C ALA A 734 3.74 -18.54 -0.55
N GLY A 735 4.94 -17.95 -0.37
CA GLY A 735 6.16 -18.71 -0.13
C GLY A 735 6.65 -19.47 -1.37
N TYR A 736 6.59 -18.82 -2.54
CA TYR A 736 7.11 -19.38 -3.80
C TYR A 736 8.58 -19.78 -3.71
N ASN A 737 9.34 -18.99 -2.97
CA ASN A 737 10.73 -19.18 -2.60
C ASN A 737 10.86 -19.06 -1.07
N GLN A 738 12.08 -19.24 -0.56
CA GLN A 738 12.38 -18.98 0.86
C GLN A 738 11.90 -17.59 1.28
N ILE A 739 11.44 -17.47 2.53
CA ILE A 739 11.12 -16.19 3.15
C ILE A 739 12.46 -15.50 3.43
N LEU A 740 12.75 -14.40 2.72
CA LEU A 740 14.07 -13.78 2.74
C LEU A 740 14.26 -12.94 4.00
N PRO A 741 15.27 -13.24 4.83
CA PRO A 741 15.70 -12.32 5.88
C PRO A 741 16.40 -11.10 5.27
N VAL A 742 16.02 -9.92 5.73
CA VAL A 742 16.68 -8.65 5.40
C VAL A 742 16.91 -7.86 6.68
N LEU A 743 18.02 -7.12 6.74
CA LEU A 743 18.30 -6.22 7.85
C LEU A 743 17.89 -4.81 7.47
N HIS A 744 17.12 -4.14 8.33
CA HIS A 744 16.84 -2.72 8.15
C HIS A 744 18.17 -1.94 8.14
N PRO A 745 18.43 -1.07 7.14
CA PRO A 745 19.75 -0.46 6.95
C PRO A 745 20.18 0.39 8.16
N THR A 746 19.23 1.09 8.78
CA THR A 746 19.44 1.94 9.96
C THR A 746 19.40 1.18 11.29
N THR A 747 18.28 0.52 11.62
CA THR A 747 18.10 -0.11 12.95
C THR A 747 18.81 -1.45 13.10
N LYS A 748 19.25 -2.08 11.98
CA LYS A 748 19.80 -3.45 11.92
C LYS A 748 18.85 -4.53 12.42
N GLU A 749 17.58 -4.20 12.65
CA GLU A 749 16.59 -5.20 13.02
C GLU A 749 16.26 -6.09 11.82
N PRO A 750 16.08 -7.40 12.05
CA PRO A 750 15.68 -8.32 11.00
C PRO A 750 14.20 -8.14 10.64
N ALA A 751 13.92 -8.21 9.35
CA ALA A 751 12.59 -8.37 8.79
C ALA A 751 12.62 -9.51 7.77
N TYR A 752 11.47 -10.12 7.53
CA TYR A 752 11.35 -11.30 6.68
C TYR A 752 10.31 -11.06 5.59
N LEU A 753 10.74 -11.20 4.33
CA LEU A 753 9.92 -10.87 3.16
C LEU A 753 9.34 -12.13 2.52
N MET A 754 8.07 -12.06 2.17
CA MET A 754 7.34 -13.17 1.57
C MET A 754 6.41 -12.68 0.46
N GLY A 755 6.69 -13.07 -0.78
CA GLY A 755 5.83 -12.80 -1.93
C GLY A 755 4.61 -13.72 -1.98
N PHE A 756 3.50 -13.22 -2.52
CA PHE A 756 2.26 -13.99 -2.65
C PHE A 756 1.31 -13.47 -3.72
N GLU A 757 0.36 -14.32 -4.10
CA GLU A 757 -0.81 -13.97 -4.91
C GLU A 757 -2.10 -14.19 -4.13
N CYS A 758 -3.16 -13.47 -4.51
CA CYS A 758 -4.48 -13.60 -3.91
C CYS A 758 -5.58 -13.48 -4.95
N TRP A 759 -6.60 -14.34 -4.87
CA TRP A 759 -7.86 -14.13 -5.56
C TRP A 759 -8.79 -13.28 -4.69
N VAL A 760 -9.08 -12.06 -5.14
CA VAL A 760 -9.89 -11.08 -4.41
C VAL A 760 -11.30 -10.99 -4.98
N GLY A 761 -12.29 -10.87 -4.08
CA GLY A 761 -13.71 -10.84 -4.41
C GLY A 761 -14.23 -9.47 -4.82
N GLY A 762 -15.46 -9.44 -5.35
CA GLY A 762 -16.26 -8.22 -5.51
C GLY A 762 -15.85 -7.28 -6.64
N ARG A 763 -14.73 -7.55 -7.34
CA ARG A 763 -14.18 -6.72 -8.44
C ARG A 763 -13.98 -5.26 -8.04
N GLN A 764 -13.67 -5.04 -6.77
CA GLN A 764 -13.45 -3.72 -6.21
C GLN A 764 -12.04 -3.21 -6.47
N PHE A 765 -11.15 -4.03 -7.01
CA PHE A 765 -9.74 -3.69 -7.23
C PHE A 765 -9.24 -4.23 -8.58
N SER A 766 -8.14 -3.66 -9.06
CA SER A 766 -7.51 -4.11 -10.31
C SER A 766 -7.05 -5.57 -10.21
N CYS A 767 -7.38 -6.36 -11.22
CA CYS A 767 -7.10 -7.79 -11.23
C CYS A 767 -6.43 -8.25 -12.54
N TRP A 768 -5.49 -9.20 -12.42
CA TRP A 768 -5.10 -10.11 -13.48
C TRP A 768 -6.10 -11.26 -13.56
N GLN A 769 -6.68 -11.46 -14.73
CA GLN A 769 -7.73 -12.48 -14.96
C GLN A 769 -8.91 -12.37 -13.99
N GLY A 770 -9.99 -13.11 -14.28
CA GLY A 770 -11.10 -13.18 -13.36
C GLY A 770 -12.44 -13.44 -14.01
N ASN A 771 -13.48 -13.40 -13.18
CA ASN A 771 -14.86 -13.56 -13.56
C ASN A 771 -15.76 -12.67 -12.68
N ASP A 772 -17.07 -12.89 -12.72
CA ASP A 772 -18.02 -12.11 -11.93
C ASP A 772 -17.76 -12.12 -10.42
N ARG A 773 -17.12 -13.18 -9.90
CA ARG A 773 -16.88 -13.33 -8.47
C ARG A 773 -15.61 -12.61 -8.02
N GLY A 774 -14.67 -12.31 -8.92
CA GLY A 774 -13.36 -11.75 -8.56
C GLY A 774 -12.26 -12.11 -9.56
N GLY A 775 -11.01 -11.89 -9.17
CA GLY A 775 -9.82 -12.19 -9.98
C GLY A 775 -8.54 -12.19 -9.15
N PHE A 776 -7.39 -12.51 -9.76
CA PHE A 776 -6.11 -12.40 -9.06
C PHE A 776 -5.71 -10.94 -8.93
N TYR A 777 -5.36 -10.49 -7.73
CA TYR A 777 -4.99 -9.10 -7.50
C TYR A 777 -3.77 -8.69 -8.33
N ALA A 778 -3.79 -7.50 -8.93
CA ALA A 778 -2.78 -7.09 -9.91
C ALA A 778 -1.47 -6.53 -9.31
N GLY A 779 -1.43 -6.24 -8.01
CA GLY A 779 -0.42 -5.35 -7.40
C GLY A 779 0.91 -5.96 -6.93
N ALA A 780 1.24 -7.21 -7.28
CA ALA A 780 2.50 -7.86 -6.90
C ALA A 780 2.84 -7.69 -5.41
N MET A 781 2.02 -8.34 -4.58
CA MET A 781 2.07 -8.19 -3.14
C MET A 781 3.26 -8.91 -2.51
N TYR A 782 3.75 -8.35 -1.41
CA TYR A 782 4.60 -9.07 -0.46
C TYR A 782 4.26 -8.69 0.98
N ALA A 783 4.39 -9.67 1.87
CA ALA A 783 4.25 -9.52 3.30
C ALA A 783 5.62 -9.28 3.93
N ILE A 784 5.64 -8.44 4.96
CA ILE A 784 6.80 -8.14 5.77
C ILE A 784 6.49 -8.57 7.19
N ARG A 785 7.32 -9.44 7.75
CA ARG A 785 7.28 -9.86 9.15
C ARG A 785 8.43 -9.22 9.91
N ASP A 786 8.18 -8.56 11.04
CA ASP A 786 9.26 -8.10 11.92
C ASP A 786 9.70 -9.17 12.94
N LYS A 787 10.71 -8.83 13.75
CA LYS A 787 11.23 -9.72 14.80
C LYS A 787 10.18 -10.17 15.83
N ASN A 788 9.12 -9.37 16.02
CA ASN A 788 8.06 -9.62 17.01
C ASN A 788 6.85 -10.36 16.39
N ALA A 789 7.03 -10.98 15.22
CA ALA A 789 5.98 -11.65 14.47
C ALA A 789 4.79 -10.73 14.10
N GLN A 790 5.03 -9.42 13.96
CA GLN A 790 4.01 -8.51 13.43
C GLN A 790 4.15 -8.40 11.92
N TYR A 791 3.02 -8.31 11.23
CA TYR A 791 2.94 -8.34 9.78
C TYR A 791 2.34 -7.06 9.21
N TRP A 792 2.83 -6.65 8.04
CA TRP A 792 2.18 -5.67 7.18
C TRP A 792 2.46 -6.00 5.71
N LEU A 793 1.71 -5.39 4.80
CA LEU A 793 1.77 -5.67 3.37
C LEU A 793 2.16 -4.43 2.59
N ASN A 794 2.99 -4.64 1.56
CA ASN A 794 3.36 -3.62 0.57
C ASN A 794 3.20 -4.17 -0.86
N GLU A 795 3.19 -3.25 -1.83
CA GLU A 795 3.08 -3.52 -3.27
C GLU A 795 4.36 -3.10 -4.00
N VAL A 796 4.87 -3.97 -4.87
CA VAL A 796 5.96 -3.59 -5.78
C VAL A 796 5.45 -2.54 -6.75
N ASN A 797 6.24 -1.47 -6.96
CA ASN A 797 5.86 -0.35 -7.82
C ASN A 797 4.61 0.42 -7.36
N GLY A 798 4.35 0.40 -6.05
CA GLY A 798 3.24 1.11 -5.43
C GLY A 798 1.86 0.51 -5.75
N PRO A 799 0.77 1.11 -5.25
CA PRO A 799 -0.57 0.57 -5.42
C PRO A 799 -0.95 0.39 -6.89
N THR A 800 -1.54 -0.76 -7.22
CA THR A 800 -2.04 -1.03 -8.57
C THR A 800 -3.21 -0.09 -8.92
N THR A 801 -3.29 0.30 -10.18
CA THR A 801 -4.42 1.07 -10.74
C THR A 801 -4.93 0.39 -12.01
N VAL A 802 -5.93 0.96 -12.70
CA VAL A 802 -6.43 0.39 -13.97
C VAL A 802 -5.51 0.71 -15.16
N GLU A 803 -4.66 1.73 -15.02
CA GLU A 803 -3.71 2.19 -16.03
C GLU A 803 -2.38 1.42 -15.97
N LYS A 804 -2.02 0.89 -14.80
CA LYS A 804 -0.82 0.07 -14.61
C LYS A 804 -1.05 -1.32 -15.20
N ASN A 805 -0.04 -1.85 -15.90
CA ASN A 805 -0.03 -3.26 -16.30
C ASN A 805 -0.02 -4.15 -15.04
N PRO A 806 -0.77 -5.26 -15.04
CA PRO A 806 -0.79 -6.16 -13.90
C PRO A 806 0.58 -6.78 -13.69
N LEU A 807 1.14 -6.62 -12.49
CA LEU A 807 2.36 -7.30 -12.05
C LEU A 807 2.03 -8.64 -11.37
N GLN A 808 0.80 -8.76 -10.87
CA GLN A 808 0.15 -9.94 -10.31
C GLN A 808 0.79 -10.42 -9.00
N SER A 809 1.94 -11.09 -9.03
CA SER A 809 2.59 -11.64 -7.82
C SER A 809 4.09 -11.50 -7.83
N VAL A 810 4.67 -11.26 -6.64
CA VAL A 810 6.10 -11.40 -6.37
C VAL A 810 6.42 -12.87 -6.22
N ARG A 811 7.37 -13.40 -7.01
CA ARG A 811 7.85 -14.77 -6.87
C ARG A 811 9.20 -14.84 -6.15
N THR A 812 10.05 -13.84 -6.36
CA THR A 812 11.44 -13.86 -5.89
C THR A 812 11.93 -12.46 -5.54
N TYR A 813 12.97 -12.41 -4.72
CA TYR A 813 13.60 -11.21 -4.23
C TYR A 813 15.04 -11.53 -3.84
N GLU A 814 15.93 -10.55 -3.97
CA GLU A 814 17.34 -10.70 -3.66
C GLU A 814 17.93 -9.34 -3.23
N VAL A 815 18.69 -9.32 -2.12
CA VAL A 815 19.44 -8.12 -1.73
C VAL A 815 20.53 -7.88 -2.77
N SER A 816 20.77 -6.61 -3.12
CA SER A 816 21.70 -6.27 -4.20
C SER A 816 23.09 -6.87 -3.98
N PRO A 817 23.62 -7.65 -4.95
CA PRO A 817 24.98 -8.20 -4.89
C PRO A 817 26.05 -7.16 -5.28
N PHE A 818 25.65 -5.97 -5.74
CA PHE A 818 26.58 -4.93 -6.17
C PHE A 818 27.15 -4.21 -4.95
N GLU A 819 28.49 -4.10 -4.89
CA GLU A 819 29.18 -3.51 -3.72
C GLU A 819 28.69 -2.08 -3.42
N SER A 820 28.36 -1.28 -4.44
CA SER A 820 27.83 0.08 -4.28
C SER A 820 26.43 0.14 -3.63
N GLU A 821 25.65 -0.94 -3.73
CA GLU A 821 24.26 -1.04 -3.27
C GLU A 821 24.09 -2.00 -2.07
N LYS A 822 25.18 -2.65 -1.63
CA LYS A 822 25.19 -3.72 -0.64
C LYS A 822 24.49 -3.33 0.66
N GLY A 823 23.49 -4.14 1.05
CA GLY A 823 22.67 -3.91 2.24
C GLY A 823 21.75 -2.69 2.18
N LYS A 824 21.64 -2.03 1.02
CA LYS A 824 20.86 -0.80 0.83
C LYS A 824 19.74 -0.95 -0.20
N VAL A 825 19.92 -1.80 -1.20
CA VAL A 825 18.95 -2.02 -2.29
C VAL A 825 18.52 -3.47 -2.32
N ILE A 826 17.27 -3.70 -2.69
CA ILE A 826 16.67 -5.02 -2.90
C ILE A 826 15.95 -5.06 -4.25
N TYR A 827 16.04 -6.21 -4.91
CA TYR A 827 15.38 -6.49 -6.18
C TYR A 827 14.21 -7.44 -5.94
N PHE A 828 13.12 -7.25 -6.67
CA PHE A 828 11.92 -8.08 -6.66
C PHE A 828 11.62 -8.52 -8.08
N GLY A 829 11.32 -9.80 -8.28
CA GLY A 829 10.96 -10.37 -9.57
C GLY A 829 9.69 -11.20 -9.48
N GLY A 830 8.92 -11.27 -10.55
CA GLY A 830 7.69 -12.04 -10.53
C GLY A 830 6.90 -12.10 -11.82
N PHE A 831 5.59 -12.09 -11.60
CA PHE A 831 4.48 -12.58 -12.42
C PHE A 831 4.22 -14.08 -12.27
N VAL A 832 2.93 -14.47 -12.22
CA VAL A 832 2.42 -15.83 -12.28
C VAL A 832 1.30 -15.84 -13.33
N ALA A 833 1.41 -16.74 -14.30
CA ALA A 833 0.54 -16.69 -15.46
C ALA A 833 -0.90 -17.18 -15.18
N ASP A 834 -1.09 -18.08 -14.20
CA ASP A 834 -2.37 -18.70 -13.86
C ASP A 834 -3.18 -19.21 -15.06
N HIS A 835 -2.48 -19.86 -15.99
CA HIS A 835 -3.05 -20.36 -17.25
C HIS A 835 -3.58 -19.26 -18.19
N GLY A 836 -3.15 -18.00 -18.01
CA GLY A 836 -3.42 -16.87 -18.89
C GLY A 836 -2.36 -16.59 -19.94
N PRO A 837 -2.71 -16.07 -21.13
CA PRO A 837 -1.73 -15.65 -22.13
C PRO A 837 -0.78 -14.59 -21.55
N SER A 838 0.50 -14.91 -21.46
CA SER A 838 1.47 -14.16 -20.65
C SER A 838 2.72 -13.81 -21.45
N HIS A 839 2.52 -13.18 -22.62
CA HIS A 839 3.65 -12.75 -23.46
C HIS A 839 4.42 -11.61 -22.81
N ASN A 840 5.73 -11.81 -22.56
CA ASN A 840 6.62 -10.77 -22.01
C ASN A 840 6.11 -10.12 -20.71
N THR A 841 5.44 -10.89 -19.86
CA THR A 841 4.92 -10.39 -18.57
C THR A 841 5.96 -10.42 -17.46
N ALA A 842 7.12 -11.04 -17.68
CA ALA A 842 8.20 -11.09 -16.69
C ALA A 842 8.78 -9.70 -16.39
N TRP A 843 9.02 -9.43 -15.11
CA TRP A 843 9.53 -8.14 -14.63
C TRP A 843 10.50 -8.29 -13.46
N VAL A 844 11.40 -7.31 -13.31
CA VAL A 844 12.20 -7.07 -12.10
C VAL A 844 12.11 -5.59 -11.74
N TYR A 845 11.82 -5.29 -10.48
CA TYR A 845 11.89 -3.94 -9.91
C TYR A 845 12.95 -3.90 -8.81
N LYS A 846 13.53 -2.73 -8.56
CA LYS A 846 14.43 -2.49 -7.43
C LYS A 846 14.01 -1.27 -6.63
N THR A 847 14.30 -1.26 -5.34
CA THR A 847 14.11 -0.12 -4.44
C THR A 847 15.08 -0.20 -3.25
N SER A 848 15.13 0.84 -2.40
CA SER A 848 15.91 0.78 -1.16
C SER A 848 15.29 -0.20 -0.18
N VAL A 849 16.10 -0.86 0.66
CA VAL A 849 15.62 -1.77 1.70
C VAL A 849 14.71 -1.03 2.69
N GLU A 850 15.02 0.22 3.03
CA GLU A 850 14.19 1.07 3.89
C GLU A 850 12.81 1.31 3.26
N HIS A 851 12.76 1.66 1.97
CA HIS A 851 11.49 1.86 1.28
C HIS A 851 10.69 0.56 1.14
N ALA A 852 11.35 -0.58 0.89
CA ALA A 852 10.68 -1.87 0.82
C ALA A 852 10.02 -2.28 2.15
N LEU A 853 10.61 -1.89 3.29
CA LEU A 853 10.18 -2.25 4.64
C LEU A 853 9.23 -1.26 5.32
N ARG A 854 8.91 -0.16 4.67
CA ARG A 854 8.07 0.89 5.26
C ARG A 854 6.68 0.40 5.69
N LYS A 855 6.14 0.96 6.76
CA LYS A 855 4.79 0.66 7.29
C LYS A 855 3.70 1.61 6.79
N ASP A 856 4.10 2.74 6.24
CA ASP A 856 3.24 3.83 5.78
C ASP A 856 2.96 3.78 4.26
N ALA A 857 3.12 2.60 3.63
CA ALA A 857 2.86 2.45 2.20
C ALA A 857 1.40 2.84 1.86
N PRO A 858 1.17 3.57 0.77
CA PRO A 858 -0.17 3.93 0.33
C PRO A 858 -0.99 2.68 0.02
N ARG A 859 -2.31 2.80 0.11
CA ARG A 859 -3.25 1.71 -0.12
C ARG A 859 -3.94 1.87 -1.48
N PRO A 860 -4.32 0.76 -2.15
CA PRO A 860 -5.04 0.79 -3.40
C PRO A 860 -6.43 1.40 -3.21
N VAL A 861 -6.88 2.16 -4.20
CA VAL A 861 -8.22 2.74 -4.22
C VAL A 861 -9.19 1.76 -4.88
N ARG A 862 -10.42 1.70 -4.37
CA ARG A 862 -11.47 0.88 -4.97
C ARG A 862 -11.83 1.40 -6.36
N LEU A 863 -12.06 0.48 -7.29
CA LEU A 863 -12.56 0.79 -8.62
C LEU A 863 -13.96 1.40 -8.54
N THR A 864 -14.23 2.39 -9.38
CA THR A 864 -15.60 2.87 -9.60
C THR A 864 -16.45 1.77 -10.26
N PRO A 865 -17.79 1.85 -10.20
CA PRO A 865 -18.66 0.91 -10.90
C PRO A 865 -18.34 0.78 -12.40
N GLU A 866 -18.00 1.89 -13.06
CA GLU A 866 -17.65 1.95 -14.48
C GLU A 866 -16.32 1.25 -14.74
N GLN A 867 -15.30 1.53 -13.93
CA GLN A 867 -14.00 0.86 -14.01
C GLN A 867 -14.13 -0.65 -13.75
N SER A 868 -14.91 -1.04 -12.74
CA SER A 868 -15.19 -2.44 -12.43
C SER A 868 -15.87 -3.16 -13.59
N LYS A 869 -16.85 -2.51 -14.24
CA LYS A 869 -17.52 -3.04 -15.44
C LYS A 869 -16.58 -3.12 -16.64
N ALA A 870 -15.73 -2.11 -16.85
CA ALA A 870 -14.76 -2.08 -17.95
C ALA A 870 -13.70 -3.18 -17.77
N GLN A 871 -13.15 -3.33 -16.57
CA GLN A 871 -12.25 -4.42 -16.21
C GLN A 871 -12.93 -5.77 -16.48
N LEU A 872 -14.13 -5.99 -15.97
CA LEU A 872 -14.86 -7.23 -16.22
C LEU A 872 -15.06 -7.50 -17.71
N ALA A 873 -15.38 -6.47 -18.50
CA ALA A 873 -15.50 -6.61 -19.96
C ALA A 873 -14.16 -6.99 -20.60
N ALA A 874 -13.05 -6.40 -20.16
CA ALA A 874 -11.70 -6.74 -20.63
C ALA A 874 -11.33 -8.19 -20.25
N LEU A 875 -11.58 -8.59 -19.01
CA LEU A 875 -11.37 -9.96 -18.50
C LEU A 875 -12.26 -10.99 -19.21
N ARG A 876 -13.39 -10.57 -19.77
CA ARG A 876 -14.37 -11.40 -20.48
C ARG A 876 -14.28 -11.35 -21.99
N GLN A 877 -13.37 -10.55 -22.57
CA GLN A 877 -13.26 -10.46 -24.02
C GLN A 877 -13.13 -11.90 -24.58
N PRO A 878 -14.12 -12.38 -25.34
CA PRO A 878 -14.13 -13.75 -25.80
C PRO A 878 -12.97 -13.97 -26.76
N TYR A 879 -12.41 -15.17 -26.76
CA TYR A 879 -11.51 -15.60 -27.81
C TYR A 879 -12.24 -15.48 -29.17
N LEU A 880 -11.76 -14.61 -30.04
CA LEU A 880 -12.38 -14.36 -31.35
C LEU A 880 -11.85 -15.41 -32.36
N PHE A 881 -12.71 -16.33 -32.78
CA PHE A 881 -12.39 -17.30 -33.85
C PHE A 881 -12.95 -16.78 -35.19
N GLU A 882 -12.07 -16.38 -36.11
CA GLU A 882 -12.47 -16.02 -37.48
C GLU A 882 -12.47 -17.25 -38.41
N TYR A 883 -13.60 -17.49 -39.08
CA TYR A 883 -13.81 -18.65 -39.96
C TYR A 883 -13.95 -18.24 -41.44
N ARG A 884 -13.35 -19.02 -42.34
CA ARG A 884 -13.46 -18.85 -43.81
C ARG A 884 -13.90 -20.18 -44.48
N GLY A 885 -15.22 -20.41 -44.58
CA GLY A 885 -15.86 -21.17 -45.67
C GLY A 885 -15.77 -22.72 -45.75
N LYS A 886 -15.96 -23.49 -44.67
CA LYS A 886 -16.10 -24.97 -44.69
C LYS A 886 -17.19 -25.60 -43.78
N PRO A 887 -18.08 -26.50 -44.28
CA PRO A 887 -19.30 -26.91 -43.57
C PRO A 887 -19.14 -27.73 -42.27
N ALA A 888 -17.95 -28.27 -41.96
CA ALA A 888 -17.61 -28.88 -40.67
C ALA A 888 -16.09 -28.80 -40.44
N PHE A 889 -15.64 -28.70 -39.18
CA PHE A 889 -14.22 -28.72 -38.83
C PHE A 889 -13.99 -29.20 -37.38
N THR A 890 -12.86 -29.85 -37.15
CA THR A 890 -12.34 -30.15 -35.80
C THR A 890 -11.06 -29.34 -35.61
N ILE A 891 -11.02 -28.54 -34.54
CA ILE A 891 -9.81 -27.89 -34.06
C ILE A 891 -9.32 -28.69 -32.85
N GLN A 892 -8.20 -29.39 -32.98
CA GLN A 892 -7.47 -29.79 -31.77
C GLN A 892 -6.75 -28.56 -31.25
N ILE A 893 -6.91 -28.25 -29.96
CA ILE A 893 -6.20 -27.18 -29.24
C ILE A 893 -4.97 -27.83 -28.55
N PRO A 894 -3.79 -27.99 -29.20
CA PRO A 894 -2.54 -27.64 -28.51
C PRO A 894 -2.68 -26.21 -28.01
N GLY A 895 -2.01 -25.70 -26.99
CA GLY A 895 -2.00 -24.23 -26.83
C GLY A 895 -1.56 -23.60 -28.17
N GLU A 896 -2.49 -22.90 -28.86
CA GLU A 896 -2.61 -23.02 -30.33
C GLU A 896 -1.82 -22.00 -31.13
N PHE A 897 -1.30 -22.38 -32.31
CA PHE A 897 -1.88 -22.00 -33.62
C PHE A 897 -0.99 -22.43 -34.79
N ALA A 898 -1.49 -23.24 -35.73
CA ALA A 898 -0.97 -23.22 -37.11
C ALA A 898 -2.01 -23.60 -38.18
N ARG A 899 -2.14 -22.70 -39.17
CA ARG A 899 -2.87 -22.89 -40.43
C ARG A 899 -2.17 -23.92 -41.32
N GLY A 900 -2.95 -24.82 -41.94
CA GLY A 900 -2.57 -25.61 -43.10
C GLY A 900 -3.67 -25.54 -44.16
N ASN A 901 -3.29 -25.55 -45.45
CA ASN A 901 -4.25 -25.53 -46.56
C ASN A 901 -5.12 -26.80 -46.56
N ALA A 902 -6.39 -26.60 -46.87
CA ALA A 902 -7.40 -27.63 -47.04
C ALA A 902 -6.99 -28.76 -48.02
N SER A 903 -6.58 -29.93 -47.53
CA SER A 903 -6.79 -31.19 -48.27
C SER A 903 -8.24 -31.63 -48.10
N GLY A 904 -8.90 -32.01 -49.19
CA GLY A 904 -10.35 -32.26 -49.28
C GLY A 904 -10.87 -33.52 -48.57
N GLY A 905 -10.77 -33.57 -47.23
CA GLY A 905 -11.38 -34.59 -46.39
C GLY A 905 -11.73 -34.04 -44.99
N ASN A 906 -12.73 -34.62 -44.34
CA ASN A 906 -13.44 -34.07 -43.17
C ASN A 906 -12.65 -33.98 -41.84
N VAL A 907 -11.35 -34.31 -41.76
CA VAL A 907 -10.52 -34.15 -40.54
C VAL A 907 -9.04 -34.01 -40.92
N PHE A 908 -8.30 -33.08 -40.31
CA PHE A 908 -6.85 -32.90 -40.54
C PHE A 908 -5.98 -33.69 -39.55
N HIS A 909 -4.85 -34.21 -40.04
CA HIS A 909 -3.96 -35.17 -39.39
C HIS A 909 -3.12 -34.60 -38.23
N ALA A 910 -3.05 -35.34 -37.12
CA ALA A 910 -2.14 -35.13 -36.00
C ALA A 910 -0.69 -35.50 -36.35
N LYS A 911 0.23 -34.55 -36.19
CA LYS A 911 1.67 -34.83 -36.20
C LYS A 911 2.44 -33.88 -35.26
N LYS A 912 2.19 -34.00 -33.95
CA LYS A 912 3.15 -33.82 -32.83
C LYS A 912 2.38 -33.93 -31.50
N ALA A 913 3.05 -34.50 -30.50
CA ALA A 913 2.45 -35.15 -29.34
C ALA A 913 2.00 -34.18 -28.22
N PHE A 914 0.97 -34.63 -27.49
CA PHE A 914 0.40 -34.14 -26.22
C PHE A 914 -0.45 -32.87 -26.26
N ASN A 915 -1.68 -33.00 -26.77
CA ASN A 915 -2.72 -31.96 -26.68
C ASN A 915 -3.82 -32.41 -25.71
N THR A 916 -4.01 -31.66 -24.64
CA THR A 916 -4.96 -31.96 -23.55
C THR A 916 -6.40 -31.55 -23.88
N LEU A 917 -6.68 -30.85 -24.99
CA LEU A 917 -8.02 -30.34 -25.36
C LEU A 917 -8.27 -30.41 -26.88
N SER A 918 -9.51 -30.68 -27.28
CA SER A 918 -9.99 -30.56 -28.67
C SER A 918 -11.43 -30.04 -28.72
N ILE A 919 -11.76 -29.34 -29.81
CA ILE A 919 -13.08 -28.82 -30.12
C ILE A 919 -13.48 -29.29 -31.52
N SER A 920 -14.61 -29.97 -31.63
CA SER A 920 -15.19 -30.40 -32.91
C SER A 920 -16.51 -29.68 -33.14
N VAL A 921 -16.73 -29.18 -34.36
CA VAL A 921 -18.02 -28.62 -34.79
C VAL A 921 -18.52 -29.41 -36.00
N SER A 922 -19.74 -29.94 -35.88
CA SER A 922 -20.41 -30.71 -36.92
C SER A 922 -21.86 -30.24 -37.08
N GLN A 923 -22.47 -30.49 -38.23
CA GLN A 923 -23.90 -30.27 -38.41
C GLN A 923 -24.67 -31.45 -37.83
N SER A 924 -25.29 -31.25 -36.66
CA SER A 924 -26.15 -32.24 -36.00
C SER A 924 -27.01 -31.52 -34.97
N GLU A 925 -28.29 -31.88 -34.92
CA GLU A 925 -29.23 -31.44 -33.87
C GLU A 925 -29.34 -32.46 -32.72
N ASP A 926 -28.73 -33.64 -32.89
CA ASP A 926 -28.69 -34.71 -31.90
C ASP A 926 -27.28 -34.78 -31.27
N PRO A 927 -27.13 -34.44 -29.97
CA PRO A 927 -25.83 -34.44 -29.29
C PRO A 927 -25.29 -35.87 -29.07
N GLU A 928 -26.13 -36.90 -28.97
CA GLU A 928 -25.66 -38.28 -28.87
C GLU A 928 -25.07 -38.75 -30.20
N ARG A 929 -25.77 -38.48 -31.31
CA ARG A 929 -25.27 -38.81 -32.64
C ARG A 929 -23.94 -38.11 -32.94
N ALA A 930 -23.80 -36.86 -32.50
CA ALA A 930 -22.56 -36.11 -32.62
C ALA A 930 -21.43 -36.69 -31.74
N ALA A 931 -21.71 -37.07 -30.50
CA ALA A 931 -20.73 -37.74 -29.62
C ALA A 931 -20.22 -39.07 -30.21
N ARG A 932 -21.11 -39.91 -30.76
CA ARG A 932 -20.71 -41.16 -31.45
C ARG A 932 -19.86 -40.88 -32.69
N SER A 933 -20.24 -39.88 -33.48
CA SER A 933 -19.48 -39.46 -34.66
C SER A 933 -18.07 -39.00 -34.27
N TYR A 934 -17.93 -38.31 -33.14
CA TYR A 934 -16.64 -37.89 -32.61
C TYR A 934 -15.76 -39.08 -32.17
N VAL A 935 -16.32 -40.11 -31.54
CA VAL A 935 -15.56 -41.33 -31.19
C VAL A 935 -15.07 -42.09 -32.43
N GLU A 936 -15.88 -42.17 -33.48
CA GLU A 936 -15.43 -42.73 -34.76
C GLU A 936 -14.27 -41.93 -35.37
N VAL A 937 -14.26 -40.61 -35.19
CA VAL A 937 -13.12 -39.77 -35.58
C VAL A 937 -11.87 -40.11 -34.75
N LEU A 938 -11.98 -40.32 -33.43
CA LEU A 938 -10.84 -40.79 -32.61
C LEU A 938 -10.32 -42.15 -33.08
N LYS A 939 -11.22 -43.07 -33.47
CA LYS A 939 -10.88 -44.38 -34.01
C LYS A 939 -10.01 -44.27 -35.26
N GLN A 940 -10.40 -43.39 -36.18
CA GLN A 940 -9.68 -43.11 -37.43
C GLN A 940 -8.37 -42.34 -37.19
N ALA A 941 -8.36 -41.44 -36.20
CA ALA A 941 -7.16 -40.69 -35.81
C ALA A 941 -6.12 -41.58 -35.11
N GLY A 942 -6.57 -42.59 -34.37
CA GLY A 942 -5.76 -43.60 -33.69
C GLY A 942 -5.27 -44.73 -34.60
N ASN A 943 -4.92 -45.86 -34.00
CA ASN A 943 -4.52 -47.08 -34.70
C ASN A 943 -5.72 -47.94 -35.15
N GLY A 944 -6.94 -47.39 -35.13
CA GLY A 944 -8.18 -48.13 -35.41
C GLY A 944 -8.92 -48.61 -34.14
N THR A 945 -8.38 -48.36 -32.94
CA THR A 945 -9.01 -48.74 -31.67
C THR A 945 -9.54 -47.50 -30.96
N ALA A 946 -10.87 -47.38 -30.86
CA ALA A 946 -11.55 -46.43 -29.98
C ALA A 946 -12.91 -46.98 -29.55
N GLU A 947 -13.32 -46.69 -28.32
CA GLU A 947 -14.55 -47.17 -27.73
C GLU A 947 -15.14 -46.09 -26.80
N LEU A 948 -16.45 -45.91 -26.88
CA LEU A 948 -17.21 -45.12 -25.93
C LEU A 948 -17.39 -45.92 -24.64
N VAL A 949 -16.77 -45.49 -23.55
CA VAL A 949 -16.75 -46.19 -22.26
C VAL A 949 -17.95 -45.82 -21.40
N ASN A 950 -18.33 -44.55 -21.36
CA ASN A 950 -19.47 -44.07 -20.61
C ASN A 950 -20.12 -42.88 -21.32
N LYS A 951 -21.44 -42.69 -21.13
CA LYS A 951 -22.15 -41.50 -21.57
C LYS A 951 -23.25 -41.14 -20.57
N SER A 952 -23.53 -39.84 -20.44
CA SER A 952 -24.63 -39.31 -19.64
C SER A 952 -25.29 -38.17 -20.41
N GLU A 953 -26.61 -38.25 -20.57
CA GLU A 953 -27.39 -37.13 -21.09
C GLU A 953 -27.47 -36.03 -20.03
N THR A 954 -27.25 -34.81 -20.45
CA THR A 954 -27.30 -33.64 -19.58
C THR A 954 -27.93 -32.46 -20.34
N LYS A 955 -28.07 -31.34 -19.63
CA LYS A 955 -28.44 -30.07 -20.24
C LYS A 955 -27.45 -29.02 -19.82
N LEU A 956 -27.10 -28.13 -20.74
CA LEU A 956 -26.44 -26.89 -20.35
C LEU A 956 -27.37 -26.09 -19.44
N PRO A 957 -26.85 -25.20 -18.58
CA PRO A 957 -27.69 -24.41 -17.67
C PRO A 957 -28.77 -23.53 -18.33
N ASP A 958 -28.67 -23.25 -19.64
CA ASP A 958 -29.72 -22.58 -20.44
C ASP A 958 -30.80 -23.54 -20.99
N GLY A 959 -30.72 -24.83 -20.66
CA GLY A 959 -31.63 -25.88 -21.09
C GLY A 959 -31.22 -26.61 -22.37
N THR A 960 -30.11 -26.20 -23.02
CA THR A 960 -29.64 -26.81 -24.28
C THR A 960 -29.29 -28.29 -24.07
N PRO A 961 -29.82 -29.24 -24.88
CA PRO A 961 -29.47 -30.65 -24.79
C PRO A 961 -27.98 -30.90 -25.00
N ALA A 962 -27.37 -31.73 -24.17
CA ALA A 962 -25.97 -32.08 -24.27
C ALA A 962 -25.70 -33.51 -23.79
N VAL A 963 -24.55 -34.06 -24.19
CA VAL A 963 -24.09 -35.40 -23.78
C VAL A 963 -22.66 -35.30 -23.27
N GLU A 964 -22.45 -35.67 -22.02
CA GLU A 964 -21.11 -35.94 -21.48
C GLU A 964 -20.73 -37.37 -21.78
N PHE A 965 -19.48 -37.61 -22.18
CA PHE A 965 -19.01 -38.95 -22.45
C PHE A 965 -17.54 -39.15 -22.19
N VAL A 966 -17.18 -40.41 -21.97
CA VAL A 966 -15.80 -40.90 -21.86
C VAL A 966 -15.55 -41.88 -22.98
N ALA A 967 -14.43 -41.74 -23.67
CA ALA A 967 -13.98 -42.68 -24.69
C ALA A 967 -12.53 -43.08 -24.44
N THR A 968 -12.18 -44.34 -24.67
CA THR A 968 -10.79 -44.80 -24.71
C THR A 968 -10.39 -45.03 -26.15
N TRP A 969 -9.14 -44.73 -26.48
CA TRP A 969 -8.61 -44.97 -27.81
C TRP A 969 -7.11 -45.19 -27.78
N VAL A 970 -6.56 -45.76 -28.84
CA VAL A 970 -5.12 -46.01 -28.94
C VAL A 970 -4.57 -45.18 -30.08
N THR A 971 -3.57 -44.36 -29.77
CA THR A 971 -2.87 -43.53 -30.76
C THR A 971 -2.15 -44.39 -31.81
N LYS A 972 -1.77 -43.80 -32.94
CA LYS A 972 -0.96 -44.49 -33.96
C LYS A 972 0.42 -44.94 -33.44
N GLN A 973 0.90 -44.33 -32.36
CA GLN A 973 2.12 -44.69 -31.64
C GLN A 973 1.88 -45.75 -30.54
N ASN A 974 0.72 -46.41 -30.53
CA ASN A 974 0.31 -47.44 -29.57
C ASN A 974 0.21 -46.98 -28.10
N ALA A 975 0.15 -45.68 -27.83
CA ALA A 975 -0.19 -45.16 -26.50
C ALA A 975 -1.72 -45.20 -26.28
N LYS A 976 -2.17 -45.78 -25.17
CA LYS A 976 -3.58 -45.74 -24.73
C LYS A 976 -3.93 -44.34 -24.23
N GLN A 977 -5.09 -43.86 -24.60
CA GLN A 977 -5.63 -42.54 -24.24
C GLN A 977 -7.04 -42.69 -23.70
N THR A 978 -7.38 -41.86 -22.74
CA THR A 978 -8.75 -41.68 -22.25
C THR A 978 -9.16 -40.25 -22.56
N THR A 979 -10.35 -40.09 -23.12
CA THR A 979 -10.94 -38.83 -23.53
C THR A 979 -12.20 -38.58 -22.74
N GLN A 980 -12.30 -37.44 -22.06
CA GLN A 980 -13.56 -36.97 -21.46
C GLN A 980 -14.08 -35.82 -22.30
N ALA A 981 -15.38 -35.79 -22.61
CA ALA A 981 -15.93 -34.83 -23.56
C ALA A 981 -17.36 -34.42 -23.21
N LEU A 982 -17.74 -33.23 -23.64
CA LEU A 982 -19.11 -32.71 -23.59
C LEU A 982 -19.49 -32.27 -25.01
N THR A 983 -20.63 -32.76 -25.51
CA THR A 983 -21.20 -32.34 -26.79
C THR A 983 -22.54 -31.63 -26.58
N ALA A 984 -22.69 -30.43 -27.11
CA ALA A 984 -23.94 -29.68 -27.07
C ALA A 984 -24.40 -29.29 -28.47
N CYS A 985 -25.71 -29.28 -28.70
CA CYS A 985 -26.30 -28.89 -29.99
C CYS A 985 -27.00 -27.54 -29.89
N LYS A 986 -26.62 -26.57 -30.74
CA LYS A 986 -27.22 -25.24 -30.79
C LYS A 986 -27.28 -24.77 -32.25
N ASP A 987 -28.43 -24.22 -32.66
CA ASP A 987 -28.64 -23.63 -33.98
C ASP A 987 -28.25 -24.54 -35.16
N GLY A 988 -28.64 -25.82 -35.13
CA GLY A 988 -28.35 -26.80 -36.19
C GLY A 988 -26.93 -27.39 -36.17
N HIS A 989 -26.10 -27.03 -35.19
CA HIS A 989 -24.72 -27.45 -35.08
C HIS A 989 -24.46 -28.13 -33.74
N ALA A 990 -23.67 -29.20 -33.75
CA ALA A 990 -23.14 -29.86 -32.58
C ALA A 990 -21.69 -29.45 -32.34
N VAL A 991 -21.39 -29.08 -31.10
CA VAL A 991 -20.05 -28.70 -30.63
C VAL A 991 -19.60 -29.70 -29.59
N THR A 992 -18.54 -30.44 -29.87
CA THR A 992 -17.89 -31.35 -28.92
C THR A 992 -16.64 -30.69 -28.39
N VAL A 993 -16.49 -30.60 -27.08
CA VAL A 993 -15.24 -30.18 -26.43
C VAL A 993 -14.71 -31.36 -25.61
N ALA A 994 -13.47 -31.76 -25.81
CA ALA A 994 -12.92 -33.00 -25.27
C ALA A 994 -11.50 -32.83 -24.74
N THR A 995 -11.18 -33.43 -23.59
CA THR A 995 -9.83 -33.49 -23.02
C THR A 995 -9.24 -34.88 -23.16
N HIS A 996 -7.93 -35.01 -23.44
CA HIS A 996 -7.29 -36.28 -23.83
C HIS A 996 -6.27 -36.83 -22.82
N THR A 997 -6.44 -36.57 -21.51
CA THR A 997 -5.61 -37.16 -20.45
C THR A 997 -6.45 -37.54 -19.23
N TRP A 998 -5.87 -38.32 -18.30
CA TRP A 998 -6.51 -38.72 -17.04
C TRP A 998 -6.55 -37.59 -15.98
N GLU A 999 -5.81 -36.50 -16.21
CA GLU A 999 -5.52 -35.46 -15.20
C GLU A 999 -6.41 -34.21 -15.32
N VAL A 1000 -7.25 -34.11 -16.36
CA VAL A 1000 -8.07 -32.93 -16.62
C VAL A 1000 -9.55 -33.31 -16.59
N ALA A 1001 -10.28 -32.80 -15.61
CA ALA A 1001 -11.74 -32.87 -15.55
C ALA A 1001 -12.35 -32.26 -16.83
N PRO A 1002 -13.63 -32.55 -17.18
CA PRO A 1002 -14.28 -31.93 -18.32
C PRO A 1002 -14.16 -30.39 -18.19
N PRO A 1003 -13.97 -29.66 -19.31
CA PRO A 1003 -14.01 -28.21 -19.25
C PRO A 1003 -15.34 -27.78 -18.65
N ASP A 1004 -15.28 -26.83 -17.72
CA ASP A 1004 -16.45 -26.29 -17.03
C ASP A 1004 -17.56 -26.00 -18.05
N THR A 1005 -18.79 -26.44 -17.79
CA THR A 1005 -19.94 -26.26 -18.70
C THR A 1005 -20.13 -24.80 -19.10
N ARG A 1006 -19.62 -23.85 -18.29
CA ARG A 1006 -19.62 -22.42 -18.59
C ARG A 1006 -18.78 -22.01 -19.80
N PHE A 1007 -17.81 -22.83 -20.23
CA PHE A 1007 -17.05 -22.61 -21.46
C PHE A 1007 -17.96 -22.47 -22.68
N PHE A 1008 -19.05 -23.26 -22.74
CA PHE A 1008 -20.00 -23.23 -23.85
C PHE A 1008 -20.76 -21.90 -23.95
N PHE A 1009 -20.85 -21.08 -22.89
CA PHE A 1009 -21.45 -19.75 -22.94
C PHE A 1009 -20.59 -18.70 -23.65
N THR A 1010 -19.30 -18.96 -23.83
CA THR A 1010 -18.38 -18.05 -24.54
C THR A 1010 -18.43 -18.23 -26.06
N LEU A 1011 -19.03 -19.33 -26.53
CA LEU A 1011 -19.13 -19.65 -27.95
C LEU A 1011 -20.30 -18.89 -28.59
N LYS A 1012 -20.01 -18.07 -29.60
CA LYS A 1012 -21.02 -17.40 -30.43
C LYS A 1012 -20.85 -17.83 -31.88
N PHE A 1013 -21.91 -18.41 -32.46
CA PHE A 1013 -21.97 -18.69 -33.89
C PHE A 1013 -22.58 -17.47 -34.60
N ARG A 1014 -21.83 -16.87 -35.54
CA ARG A 1014 -22.37 -15.84 -36.44
C ARG A 1014 -22.41 -16.41 -37.84
N ALA A 1015 -23.57 -16.33 -38.49
CA ALA A 1015 -23.64 -16.48 -39.93
C ALA A 1015 -22.88 -15.32 -40.59
N GLN A 1016 -22.07 -15.62 -41.60
CA GLN A 1016 -21.38 -14.57 -42.36
C GLN A 1016 -22.45 -13.73 -43.09
N GLN A 1017 -22.64 -12.47 -42.70
CA GLN A 1017 -23.30 -11.51 -43.58
C GLN A 1017 -22.39 -11.31 -44.77
N SER A 1018 -22.93 -11.56 -45.98
CA SER A 1018 -22.22 -11.30 -47.24
C SER A 1018 -21.74 -9.85 -47.25
N PRO A 1019 -20.51 -9.56 -47.72
CA PRO A 1019 -20.10 -8.18 -47.91
C PRO A 1019 -21.00 -7.58 -48.99
N PHE A 1020 -21.84 -6.64 -48.61
CA PHE A 1020 -22.52 -5.76 -49.54
C PHE A 1020 -21.46 -5.02 -50.35
N VAL A 1021 -21.55 -5.19 -51.67
CA VAL A 1021 -20.92 -4.35 -52.68
C VAL A 1021 -21.77 -3.10 -52.80
N GLU A 1022 -21.22 -1.94 -52.43
CA GLU A 1022 -21.63 -0.58 -52.81
C GLU A 1022 -20.48 0.32 -52.30
N GLY A 1023 -19.79 1.19 -53.02
CA GLY A 1023 -19.92 1.73 -54.37
C GLY A 1023 -19.22 3.10 -54.36
N ARG A 1024 -18.09 3.20 -55.08
CA ARG A 1024 -17.19 4.37 -55.29
C ARG A 1024 -16.23 4.77 -54.17
#